data_AF-A0A7Y5FRK1-F1
#
_entry.id   AF-A0A7Y5FRK1-F1
#
_cell.length_a   1.000
_cell.length_b   1.000
_cell.length_c   1.000
_cell.angle_alpha   90.00
_cell.angle_beta   90.00
_cell.angle_gamma   90.00
#
_symmetry.space_group_name_H-M   'P 1'
#
loop_
_entity.id
_entity.type
_entity.pdbx_description
1 polymer ?
#
loop_
_entity_poly.entity_id
_entity_poly.type
_entity_poly.pdbx_seq_one_letter_code
_entity_poly.pdbx_strand_id
1 'polypeptide(L)'
;MKLRDMVTSPSFDTKSVSHPPDEQLGHHLHRVALNSDAIAEKVRPVFTQYGSDIIRAAQMICAVLHDAGKSTSYFQDYILRPEKPFDRDLKAHAHISALLALKTAEKYFESRIPDPGRRRLLCFIIYIVVKRHHGDLRNFRTEFSSISDKSVQETLALQAEALSGDDLDVISSLLEHMIPGIMNGAHSAREDFTADHIQIQDLRSRYNIMTLPSALKKLNNNEKLELYFLLQYLYAALLYSDKKDVILKGKEVSTGKNFSDSLFDYRRRKFGTEPKEGISGIKEKVFTEIIEYLASNFDPEFRFYSITLPTGLGKTIASYAAALKIGELTGSNKKVIICIPFTSIIDQNYTVYEEITGGRNDSSLILKHHHLTEPGYKTGDETLSPDKSTFLIETWESDLVITTFVQFFESIITNSKSRVLKIPNMAHSVIILDEIQNIPYKLWKPVNAALMQFAKIYDCYFILLTATQPLIFEPGKEIRELVRNHDEYFKVFNRTVIKFPERGFEFENPDDLKSEITFFSDSHPEKNILVILNTKNAARKLFEELDELIKDKELYYLSTLITPCERKQIIERIKEKTSGNNGKIIAVSTQLVEAGVDISFDVVFREMAPLDSILQSAGRANRYNENPFPAEVYLFRFSGRNDFSSIIYGVELIEATNSVIREGIGNFGLFEKRYLSCIDHYFRRLKNYAENLEPALGMDMADMNFDELAGFSLIDDTVNTAQAYIILNDEAGYLWDEYVRIYNLELQPWEKKEEFKKIRNRFYDYVINVPVRKGGETALFNKEPEHGFFVWRSGEDEFYSYDPENFRLNKGFIKITSGVL
;
A
#
# COMPACT_ATOMS: atom_id res chain seq x y z
N MET A 1 27.56 0.83 -28.12
CA MET A 1 27.75 0.62 -29.58
C MET A 1 26.56 -0.19 -30.06
N LYS A 2 25.83 0.30 -31.08
CA LYS A 2 24.51 -0.23 -31.50
C LYS A 2 24.63 -1.62 -32.12
N LEU A 3 24.01 -2.63 -31.51
CA LEU A 3 23.77 -3.97 -32.05
C LEU A 3 22.57 -3.99 -33.01
N ARG A 4 22.39 -2.95 -33.84
CA ARG A 4 21.19 -2.80 -34.69
C ARG A 4 21.40 -2.99 -36.19
N ASP A 5 22.62 -3.29 -36.64
CA ASP A 5 22.89 -3.43 -38.07
C ASP A 5 23.44 -4.82 -38.44
N MET A 6 22.60 -5.54 -39.19
CA MET A 6 22.92 -6.64 -40.12
C MET A 6 23.46 -7.97 -39.56
N VAL A 7 22.58 -8.73 -38.91
CA VAL A 7 22.54 -10.20 -39.01
C VAL A 7 21.09 -10.56 -39.29
N THR A 8 20.81 -11.41 -40.27
CA THR A 8 19.48 -12.01 -40.44
C THR A 8 19.10 -12.67 -39.12
N SER A 9 18.12 -12.11 -38.39
CA SER A 9 17.60 -12.73 -37.17
C SER A 9 17.27 -14.19 -37.48
N PRO A 10 17.64 -15.16 -36.62
CA PRO A 10 17.14 -16.52 -36.75
C PRO A 10 15.61 -16.47 -36.88
N SER A 11 15.05 -17.27 -37.79
CA SER A 11 13.61 -17.52 -37.77
C SER A 11 13.32 -18.38 -36.55
N PHE A 12 12.47 -17.89 -35.65
CA PHE A 12 12.02 -18.62 -34.45
C PHE A 12 10.62 -19.19 -34.69
N ASP A 13 10.38 -19.70 -35.90
CA ASP A 13 9.10 -20.22 -36.36
C ASP A 13 8.86 -21.62 -35.77
N THR A 14 8.05 -21.71 -34.71
CA THR A 14 7.57 -22.99 -34.18
C THR A 14 6.38 -23.51 -34.99
N LYS A 15 6.16 -24.84 -34.97
CA LYS A 15 4.92 -25.46 -35.45
C LYS A 15 3.75 -25.15 -34.52
N SER A 16 4.01 -25.11 -33.21
CA SER A 16 3.01 -24.77 -32.21
C SER A 16 2.69 -23.27 -32.18
N VAL A 17 1.45 -22.95 -31.84
CA VAL A 17 0.97 -21.57 -31.62
C VAL A 17 0.83 -21.25 -30.13
N SER A 18 0.91 -19.97 -29.80
CA SER A 18 0.69 -19.44 -28.46
C SER A 18 -0.81 -19.33 -28.15
N HIS A 19 -1.17 -18.69 -27.03
CA HIS A 19 -2.57 -18.38 -26.70
C HIS A 19 -2.70 -16.88 -26.47
N PRO A 20 -3.51 -16.14 -27.25
CA PRO A 20 -4.36 -16.61 -28.36
C PRO A 20 -3.58 -17.22 -29.55
N PRO A 21 -4.22 -18.06 -30.40
CA PRO A 21 -3.55 -18.83 -31.47
C PRO A 21 -3.22 -18.01 -32.72
N ASP A 22 -3.11 -16.69 -32.58
CA ASP A 22 -2.79 -15.73 -33.64
C ASP A 22 -1.28 -15.55 -33.88
N GLU A 23 -0.45 -16.20 -33.07
CA GLU A 23 1.00 -16.15 -33.18
C GLU A 23 1.67 -17.50 -32.89
N GLN A 24 2.77 -17.80 -33.58
CA GLN A 24 3.67 -18.89 -33.26
C GLN A 24 4.28 -18.76 -31.86
N LEU A 25 4.38 -19.88 -31.16
CA LEU A 25 4.93 -19.96 -29.80
C LEU A 25 6.35 -19.38 -29.71
N GLY A 26 7.24 -19.69 -30.66
CA GLY A 26 8.63 -19.19 -30.64
C GLY A 26 8.74 -17.66 -30.73
N HIS A 27 7.87 -17.01 -31.50
CA HIS A 27 7.83 -15.55 -31.59
C HIS A 27 7.33 -14.90 -30.30
N HIS A 28 6.27 -15.45 -29.71
CA HIS A 28 5.78 -15.02 -28.40
C HIS A 28 6.89 -15.13 -27.33
N LEU A 29 7.54 -16.30 -27.22
CA LEU A 29 8.62 -16.52 -26.25
C LEU A 29 9.79 -15.56 -26.46
N HIS A 30 10.15 -15.28 -27.71
CA HIS A 30 11.20 -14.31 -28.04
C HIS A 30 10.80 -12.89 -27.60
N ARG A 31 9.57 -12.44 -27.84
CA ARG A 31 9.11 -11.11 -27.39
C ARG A 31 9.06 -11.00 -25.88
N VAL A 32 8.59 -12.03 -25.18
CA VAL A 32 8.62 -12.07 -23.71
C VAL A 32 10.06 -12.00 -23.21
N ALA A 33 11.00 -12.71 -23.85
CA ALA A 33 12.42 -12.65 -23.52
C ALA A 33 13.01 -11.24 -23.74
N LEU A 34 12.69 -10.57 -24.85
CA LEU A 34 13.12 -9.19 -25.11
C LEU A 34 12.54 -8.18 -24.11
N ASN A 35 11.25 -8.30 -23.78
CA ASN A 35 10.60 -7.47 -22.76
C ASN A 35 11.24 -7.69 -21.39
N SER A 36 11.54 -8.93 -21.05
CA SER A 36 12.22 -9.30 -19.82
C SER A 36 13.64 -8.73 -19.80
N ASP A 37 14.37 -8.81 -20.90
CA ASP A 37 15.72 -8.27 -20.99
C ASP A 37 15.74 -6.75 -20.79
N ALA A 38 14.77 -6.04 -21.36
CA ALA A 38 14.57 -4.61 -21.12
C ALA A 38 14.28 -4.30 -19.63
N ILE A 39 13.55 -5.17 -18.92
CA ILE A 39 13.36 -5.04 -17.46
C ILE A 39 14.68 -5.23 -16.73
N ALA A 40 15.51 -6.20 -17.12
CA ALA A 40 16.81 -6.42 -16.50
C ALA A 40 17.72 -5.20 -16.65
N GLU A 41 17.72 -4.58 -17.83
CA GLU A 41 18.47 -3.35 -18.11
C GLU A 41 17.94 -2.12 -17.39
N LYS A 42 16.62 -2.08 -17.14
CA LYS A 42 15.94 -1.02 -16.40
C LYS A 42 16.14 -1.11 -14.90
N VAL A 43 16.02 -2.31 -14.32
CA VAL A 43 15.99 -2.54 -12.86
C VAL A 43 17.38 -2.73 -12.27
N ARG A 44 18.29 -3.37 -13.02
CA ARG A 44 19.69 -3.65 -12.62
C ARG A 44 19.83 -4.06 -11.14
N PRO A 45 19.09 -5.07 -10.68
CA PRO A 45 19.01 -5.34 -9.26
C PRO A 45 20.35 -5.89 -8.72
N VAL A 46 20.69 -5.51 -7.50
CA VAL A 46 21.96 -5.88 -6.86
C VAL A 46 21.71 -6.93 -5.78
N PHE A 47 21.88 -8.19 -6.16
CA PHE A 47 21.88 -9.31 -5.22
C PHE A 47 23.33 -9.68 -4.89
N THR A 48 23.67 -9.79 -3.61
CA THR A 48 25.03 -10.13 -3.16
C THR A 48 25.35 -11.63 -3.27
N GLN A 49 24.34 -12.49 -3.30
CA GLN A 49 24.50 -13.94 -3.38
C GLN A 49 24.79 -14.45 -4.80
N TYR A 50 24.40 -13.70 -5.84
CA TYR A 50 24.55 -14.07 -7.24
C TYR A 50 25.02 -12.87 -8.06
N GLY A 51 25.93 -13.07 -9.02
CA GLY A 51 26.36 -12.01 -9.94
C GLY A 51 25.24 -11.58 -10.90
N SER A 52 25.31 -10.34 -11.41
CA SER A 52 24.33 -9.78 -12.36
C SER A 52 24.07 -10.68 -13.56
N ASP A 53 25.12 -11.30 -14.11
CA ASP A 53 25.01 -12.17 -15.28
C ASP A 53 24.25 -13.45 -14.97
N ILE A 54 24.40 -13.99 -13.75
CA ILE A 54 23.67 -15.17 -13.29
C ILE A 54 22.17 -14.84 -13.16
N ILE A 55 21.84 -13.65 -12.68
CA ILE A 55 20.46 -13.21 -12.48
C ILE A 55 19.77 -12.91 -13.81
N ARG A 56 20.47 -12.22 -14.72
CA ARG A 56 19.99 -12.01 -16.09
C ARG A 56 19.77 -13.35 -16.80
N ALA A 57 20.69 -14.31 -16.66
CA ALA A 57 20.50 -15.65 -17.21
C ALA A 57 19.31 -16.39 -16.58
N ALA A 58 19.15 -16.35 -15.24
CA ALA A 58 18.00 -16.95 -14.56
C ALA A 58 16.68 -16.36 -15.06
N GLN A 59 16.64 -15.04 -15.25
CA GLN A 59 15.50 -14.32 -15.79
C GLN A 59 15.19 -14.70 -17.24
N MET A 60 16.22 -14.86 -18.08
CA MET A 60 16.06 -15.31 -19.47
C MET A 60 15.59 -16.77 -19.54
N ILE A 61 16.09 -17.65 -18.68
CA ILE A 61 15.61 -19.04 -18.55
C ILE A 61 14.12 -19.04 -18.21
N CYS A 62 13.69 -18.24 -17.23
CA CYS A 62 12.26 -18.08 -16.91
C CYS A 62 11.46 -17.59 -18.13
N ALA A 63 11.90 -16.51 -18.79
CA ALA A 63 11.16 -15.89 -19.89
C ALA A 63 11.01 -16.82 -21.10
N VAL A 64 12.08 -17.49 -21.51
CA VAL A 64 12.06 -18.36 -22.71
C VAL A 64 11.33 -19.68 -22.46
N LEU A 65 11.38 -20.21 -21.24
CA LEU A 65 10.81 -21.53 -20.95
C LEU A 65 9.43 -21.52 -20.29
N HIS A 66 8.89 -20.36 -19.87
CA HIS A 66 7.67 -20.33 -19.06
C HIS A 66 6.46 -21.04 -19.70
N ASP A 67 6.37 -20.94 -21.02
CA ASP A 67 5.28 -21.45 -21.86
C ASP A 67 5.74 -22.57 -22.80
N ALA A 68 6.95 -23.10 -22.65
CA ALA A 68 7.48 -24.15 -23.52
C ALA A 68 6.58 -25.41 -23.57
N GLY A 69 5.87 -25.71 -22.49
CA GLY A 69 4.87 -26.79 -22.40
C GLY A 69 3.63 -26.59 -23.29
N LYS A 70 3.40 -25.40 -23.85
CA LYS A 70 2.36 -25.18 -24.86
C LYS A 70 2.66 -25.96 -26.16
N SER A 71 3.90 -26.40 -26.36
CA SER A 71 4.29 -27.27 -27.49
C SER A 71 3.77 -28.71 -27.39
N THR A 72 3.12 -29.08 -26.29
CA THR A 72 2.49 -30.40 -26.16
C THR A 72 1.31 -30.54 -27.10
N SER A 73 1.14 -31.74 -27.69
CA SER A 73 -0.03 -32.03 -28.53
C SER A 73 -1.35 -31.83 -27.79
N TYR A 74 -1.40 -32.13 -26.48
CA TYR A 74 -2.57 -31.91 -25.63
C TYR A 74 -2.97 -30.43 -25.54
N PHE A 75 -2.02 -29.51 -25.36
CA PHE A 75 -2.30 -28.07 -25.32
C PHE A 75 -2.73 -27.56 -26.70
N GLN A 76 -2.03 -27.98 -27.76
CA GLN A 76 -2.35 -27.56 -29.13
C GLN A 76 -3.73 -28.04 -29.58
N ASP A 77 -4.12 -29.28 -29.27
CA ASP A 77 -5.48 -29.78 -29.53
C ASP A 77 -6.54 -28.96 -28.77
N TYR A 78 -6.27 -28.59 -27.52
CA TYR A 78 -7.18 -27.75 -26.72
C TYR A 78 -7.43 -26.38 -27.35
N ILE A 79 -6.39 -25.68 -27.79
CA ILE A 79 -6.54 -24.31 -28.32
C ILE A 79 -7.03 -24.28 -29.77
N LEU A 80 -6.69 -25.28 -30.59
CA LEU A 80 -7.08 -25.35 -32.00
C LEU A 80 -8.46 -26.01 -32.19
N ARG A 81 -8.93 -26.78 -31.21
CA ARG A 81 -10.22 -27.50 -31.25
C ARG A 81 -10.97 -27.35 -29.92
N PRO A 82 -11.29 -26.11 -29.49
CA PRO A 82 -11.90 -25.85 -28.19
C PRO A 82 -13.29 -26.50 -28.01
N GLU A 83 -13.96 -26.86 -29.09
CA GLU A 83 -15.23 -27.58 -29.11
C GLU A 83 -15.13 -29.05 -28.70
N LYS A 84 -13.93 -29.64 -28.69
CA LYS A 84 -13.73 -31.02 -28.29
C LYS A 84 -13.50 -31.15 -26.77
N PRO A 85 -14.00 -32.22 -26.13
CA PRO A 85 -13.64 -32.50 -24.74
C PRO A 85 -12.13 -32.74 -24.64
N PHE A 86 -11.51 -32.11 -23.65
CA PHE A 86 -10.08 -32.22 -23.37
C PHE A 86 -9.86 -32.57 -21.90
N ASP A 87 -8.74 -33.23 -21.62
CA ASP A 87 -8.31 -33.52 -20.25
C ASP A 87 -7.71 -32.25 -19.62
N ARG A 88 -8.22 -31.87 -18.44
CA ARG A 88 -7.81 -30.62 -17.77
C ARG A 88 -6.40 -30.68 -17.21
N ASP A 89 -5.91 -31.85 -16.83
CA ASP A 89 -4.59 -32.03 -16.26
C ASP A 89 -3.55 -32.11 -17.37
N LEU A 90 -3.84 -32.84 -18.45
CA LEU A 90 -2.93 -32.93 -19.60
C LEU A 90 -2.79 -31.62 -20.37
N LYS A 91 -3.82 -30.76 -20.38
CA LYS A 91 -3.69 -29.41 -20.99
C LYS A 91 -2.82 -28.47 -20.16
N ALA A 92 -2.60 -28.71 -18.86
CA ALA A 92 -1.91 -27.75 -18.01
C ALA A 92 -0.42 -27.70 -18.33
N HIS A 93 0.08 -26.58 -18.87
CA HIS A 93 1.45 -26.50 -19.41
C HIS A 93 2.50 -25.99 -18.42
N ALA A 94 2.09 -25.28 -17.36
CA ALA A 94 3.04 -24.56 -16.49
C ALA A 94 3.98 -25.51 -15.71
N HIS A 95 3.50 -26.67 -15.27
CA HIS A 95 4.32 -27.58 -14.46
C HIS A 95 5.40 -28.28 -15.28
N ILE A 96 5.07 -28.79 -16.48
CA ILE A 96 6.07 -29.37 -17.38
C ILE A 96 7.10 -28.31 -17.78
N SER A 97 6.66 -27.09 -18.13
CA SER A 97 7.53 -25.94 -18.44
C SER A 97 8.51 -25.65 -17.30
N ALA A 98 8.06 -25.71 -16.06
CA ALA A 98 8.90 -25.50 -14.88
C ALA A 98 9.99 -26.56 -14.72
N LEU A 99 9.71 -27.81 -15.09
CA LEU A 99 10.72 -28.88 -15.08
C LEU A 99 11.77 -28.69 -16.17
N LEU A 100 11.37 -28.24 -17.37
CA LEU A 100 12.30 -27.87 -18.44
C LEU A 100 13.23 -26.74 -17.98
N ALA A 101 12.66 -25.71 -17.34
CA ALA A 101 13.41 -24.58 -16.78
C ALA A 101 14.37 -25.00 -15.67
N LEU A 102 13.92 -25.87 -14.76
CA LEU A 102 14.74 -26.42 -13.69
C LEU A 102 15.97 -27.16 -14.24
N LYS A 103 15.77 -28.08 -15.18
CA LYS A 103 16.87 -28.87 -15.78
C LYS A 103 17.85 -28.02 -16.56
N THR A 104 17.34 -27.07 -17.34
CA THR A 104 18.16 -26.10 -18.06
C THR A 104 19.02 -25.29 -17.09
N ALA A 105 18.44 -24.79 -15.99
CA ALA A 105 19.15 -24.03 -14.97
C ALA A 105 20.22 -24.88 -14.26
N GLU A 106 19.93 -26.14 -13.92
CA GLU A 106 20.90 -27.03 -13.27
C GLU A 106 22.16 -27.22 -14.11
N LYS A 107 21.98 -27.54 -15.41
CA LYS A 107 23.07 -27.74 -16.36
C LYS A 107 23.87 -26.45 -16.56
N TYR A 108 23.19 -25.33 -16.73
CA TYR A 108 23.84 -24.05 -16.98
C TYR A 108 24.65 -23.54 -15.78
N PHE A 109 24.08 -23.66 -14.58
CA PHE A 109 24.69 -23.12 -13.35
C PHE A 109 25.67 -24.07 -12.67
N GLU A 110 25.77 -25.34 -13.09
CA GLU A 110 26.68 -26.33 -12.50
C GLU A 110 28.13 -25.83 -12.43
N SER A 111 28.62 -25.25 -13.52
CA SER A 111 29.98 -24.70 -13.62
C SER A 111 30.09 -23.22 -13.23
N ARG A 112 28.96 -22.53 -13.01
CA ARG A 112 28.90 -21.07 -12.80
C ARG A 112 28.57 -20.66 -11.36
N ILE A 113 27.91 -21.53 -10.59
CA ILE A 113 27.69 -21.35 -9.15
C ILE A 113 28.40 -22.47 -8.39
N PRO A 114 29.58 -22.20 -7.80
CA PRO A 114 30.37 -23.21 -7.09
C PRO A 114 29.68 -23.76 -5.85
N ASP A 115 28.95 -22.92 -5.10
CA ASP A 115 28.24 -23.35 -3.90
C ASP A 115 26.99 -24.17 -4.25
N PRO A 116 26.93 -25.47 -3.89
CA PRO A 116 25.81 -26.34 -4.27
C PRO A 116 24.48 -25.93 -3.62
N GLY A 117 24.52 -25.29 -2.46
CA GLY A 117 23.33 -24.82 -1.74
C GLY A 117 22.67 -23.65 -2.46
N ARG A 118 23.43 -22.60 -2.76
CA ARG A 118 23.01 -21.44 -3.54
C ARG A 118 22.56 -21.84 -4.94
N ARG A 119 23.32 -22.70 -5.62
CA ARG A 119 22.92 -23.23 -6.93
C ARG A 119 21.54 -23.87 -6.88
N ARG A 120 21.31 -24.76 -5.91
CA ARG A 120 20.03 -25.44 -5.73
C ARG A 120 18.89 -24.47 -5.40
N LEU A 121 19.14 -23.48 -4.55
CA LEU A 121 18.15 -22.46 -4.20
C LEU A 121 17.73 -21.65 -5.44
N LEU A 122 18.68 -21.18 -6.26
CA LEU A 122 18.35 -20.44 -7.49
C LEU A 122 17.59 -21.29 -8.51
N CYS A 123 18.05 -22.52 -8.76
CA CYS A 123 17.37 -23.43 -9.69
C CYS A 123 15.92 -23.69 -9.25
N PHE A 124 15.71 -23.83 -7.95
CA PHE A 124 14.36 -24.02 -7.39
C PHE A 124 13.49 -22.76 -7.44
N ILE A 125 14.08 -21.57 -7.25
CA ILE A 125 13.38 -20.29 -7.48
C ILE A 125 12.89 -20.20 -8.94
N ILE A 126 13.74 -20.54 -9.92
CA ILE A 126 13.37 -20.57 -11.35
C ILE A 126 12.18 -21.53 -11.58
N TYR A 127 12.23 -22.72 -10.99
CA TYR A 127 11.12 -23.68 -11.04
C TYR A 127 9.82 -23.09 -10.50
N ILE A 128 9.83 -22.43 -9.32
CA ILE A 128 8.63 -21.83 -8.73
C ILE A 128 8.08 -20.71 -9.63
N VAL A 129 8.93 -19.81 -10.10
CA VAL A 129 8.55 -18.68 -10.96
C VAL A 129 7.82 -19.17 -12.20
N VAL A 130 8.38 -20.17 -12.89
CA VAL A 130 7.75 -20.75 -14.07
C VAL A 130 6.48 -21.53 -13.70
N LYS A 131 6.48 -22.33 -12.63
CA LYS A 131 5.29 -23.10 -12.23
C LYS A 131 4.09 -22.20 -11.90
N ARG A 132 4.34 -21.03 -11.31
CA ARG A 132 3.32 -20.11 -10.77
C ARG A 132 3.01 -18.92 -11.68
N HIS A 133 3.47 -18.87 -12.92
CA HIS A 133 3.17 -17.71 -13.78
C HIS A 133 1.65 -17.48 -14.03
N HIS A 134 0.78 -18.48 -13.80
CA HIS A 134 -0.69 -18.31 -13.87
C HIS A 134 -1.39 -18.07 -12.53
N GLY A 135 -0.74 -18.21 -11.38
CA GLY A 135 -1.39 -18.17 -10.06
C GLY A 135 -0.48 -17.70 -8.93
N ASP A 136 -1.04 -17.42 -7.76
CA ASP A 136 -0.25 -16.83 -6.65
C ASP A 136 0.84 -17.79 -6.12
N LEU A 137 1.91 -17.20 -5.57
CA LEU A 137 3.01 -17.94 -4.95
C LEU A 137 2.51 -18.73 -3.73
N ARG A 138 3.08 -19.92 -3.53
CA ARG A 138 2.80 -20.79 -2.36
C ARG A 138 4.08 -21.02 -1.56
N ASN A 139 3.92 -21.63 -0.39
CA ASN A 139 5.04 -21.90 0.51
C ASN A 139 6.20 -22.61 -0.19
N PHE A 140 7.38 -21.98 -0.12
CA PHE A 140 8.59 -22.45 -0.79
C PHE A 140 8.88 -23.93 -0.52
N ARG A 141 8.67 -24.39 0.72
CA ARG A 141 8.93 -25.77 1.12
C ARG A 141 7.92 -26.79 0.59
N THR A 142 6.70 -26.37 0.25
CA THR A 142 5.62 -27.25 -0.21
C THR A 142 5.48 -27.27 -1.72
N GLU A 143 6.08 -26.31 -2.44
CA GLU A 143 5.99 -26.20 -3.90
C GLU A 143 6.45 -27.46 -4.64
N PHE A 144 7.42 -28.21 -4.11
CA PHE A 144 7.87 -29.46 -4.74
C PHE A 144 7.10 -30.70 -4.28
N SER A 145 6.24 -30.58 -3.26
CA SER A 145 5.57 -31.74 -2.66
C SER A 145 4.60 -32.44 -3.62
N SER A 146 3.92 -31.67 -4.48
CA SER A 146 2.95 -32.17 -5.47
C SER A 146 3.55 -33.16 -6.47
N ILE A 147 4.86 -33.10 -6.72
CA ILE A 147 5.53 -34.04 -7.62
C ILE A 147 5.61 -35.46 -7.03
N SER A 148 5.34 -35.62 -5.73
CA SER A 148 5.27 -36.93 -5.08
C SER A 148 3.96 -37.67 -5.35
N ASP A 149 2.94 -36.99 -5.88
CA ASP A 149 1.68 -37.60 -6.29
C ASP A 149 1.88 -38.42 -7.57
N LYS A 150 1.46 -39.68 -7.53
CA LYS A 150 1.60 -40.61 -8.66
C LYS A 150 0.82 -40.13 -9.89
N SER A 151 -0.36 -39.55 -9.70
CA SER A 151 -1.16 -39.01 -10.81
C SER A 151 -0.45 -37.86 -11.52
N VAL A 152 0.14 -36.94 -10.76
CA VAL A 152 0.93 -35.82 -11.29
C VAL A 152 2.16 -36.33 -12.05
N GLN A 153 2.82 -37.38 -11.57
CA GLN A 153 3.94 -38.01 -12.28
C GLN A 153 3.52 -38.62 -13.61
N GLU A 154 2.40 -39.34 -13.63
CA GLU A 154 1.84 -39.94 -14.84
C GLU A 154 1.47 -38.85 -15.86
N THR A 155 0.80 -37.78 -15.42
CA THR A 155 0.48 -36.62 -16.27
C THR A 155 1.73 -35.98 -16.86
N LEU A 156 2.75 -35.72 -16.03
CA LEU A 156 4.00 -35.10 -16.48
C LEU A 156 4.78 -35.98 -17.46
N ALA A 157 4.77 -37.31 -17.26
CA ALA A 157 5.39 -38.26 -18.18
C ALA A 157 4.71 -38.22 -19.55
N LEU A 158 3.37 -38.25 -19.58
CA LEU A 158 2.59 -38.12 -20.81
C LEU A 158 2.83 -36.77 -21.50
N GLN A 159 2.89 -35.67 -20.73
CA GLN A 159 3.20 -34.36 -21.27
C GLN A 159 4.61 -34.28 -21.85
N ALA A 160 5.61 -34.87 -21.19
CA ALA A 160 6.98 -34.92 -21.68
C ALA A 160 7.09 -35.69 -23.00
N GLU A 161 6.38 -36.82 -23.13
CA GLU A 161 6.30 -37.58 -24.40
C GLU A 161 5.58 -36.80 -25.51
N ALA A 162 4.62 -35.95 -25.15
CA ALA A 162 3.83 -35.16 -26.08
C ALA A 162 4.50 -33.85 -26.56
N LEU A 163 5.68 -33.49 -26.03
CA LEU A 163 6.41 -32.30 -26.45
C LEU A 163 6.89 -32.41 -27.90
N SER A 164 6.72 -31.34 -28.67
CA SER A 164 7.20 -31.25 -30.05
C SER A 164 8.72 -31.07 -30.08
N GLY A 165 9.44 -32.08 -30.58
CA GLY A 165 10.91 -32.01 -30.71
C GLY A 165 11.38 -30.85 -31.60
N ASP A 166 10.69 -30.59 -32.71
CA ASP A 166 11.01 -29.46 -33.61
C ASP A 166 10.85 -28.11 -32.90
N ASP A 167 9.82 -27.95 -32.06
CA ASP A 167 9.62 -26.71 -31.30
C ASP A 167 10.67 -26.56 -30.19
N LEU A 168 11.08 -27.67 -29.54
CA LEU A 168 12.16 -27.65 -28.55
C LEU A 168 13.52 -27.28 -29.14
N ASP A 169 13.80 -27.67 -30.39
CA ASP A 169 15.02 -27.25 -31.10
C ASP A 169 15.02 -25.74 -31.38
N VAL A 170 13.85 -25.18 -31.75
CA VAL A 170 13.68 -23.73 -31.91
C VAL A 170 13.83 -22.99 -30.57
N ILE A 171 13.19 -23.48 -29.51
CA ILE A 171 13.30 -22.91 -28.15
C ILE A 171 14.74 -22.97 -27.64
N SER A 172 15.45 -24.07 -27.91
CA SER A 172 16.87 -24.22 -27.56
C SER A 172 17.75 -23.22 -28.31
N SER A 173 17.46 -22.98 -29.58
CA SER A 173 18.14 -21.95 -30.39
C SER A 173 17.87 -20.54 -29.86
N LEU A 174 16.64 -20.29 -29.40
CA LEU A 174 16.27 -19.03 -28.74
C LEU A 174 17.01 -18.85 -27.40
N LEU A 175 17.12 -19.90 -26.58
CA LEU A 175 17.91 -19.86 -25.33
C LEU A 175 19.37 -19.52 -25.60
N GLU A 176 20.01 -20.16 -26.58
CA GLU A 176 21.41 -19.89 -26.96
C GLU A 176 21.58 -18.47 -27.53
N HIS A 177 20.57 -17.95 -28.24
CA HIS A 177 20.55 -16.57 -28.70
C HIS A 177 20.49 -15.56 -27.54
N MET A 178 19.61 -15.79 -26.56
CA MET A 178 19.42 -14.89 -25.41
C MET A 178 20.52 -15.05 -24.35
N ILE A 179 21.13 -16.23 -24.26
CA ILE A 179 22.16 -16.59 -23.28
C ILE A 179 23.29 -17.34 -24.00
N PRO A 180 24.27 -16.63 -24.58
CA PRO A 180 25.37 -17.27 -25.30
C PRO A 180 26.14 -18.27 -24.43
N GLY A 181 26.34 -19.49 -24.94
CA GLY A 181 27.04 -20.58 -24.25
C GLY A 181 26.21 -21.26 -23.15
N ILE A 182 24.87 -21.22 -23.24
CA ILE A 182 23.99 -22.00 -22.37
C ILE A 182 24.01 -23.49 -22.73
N MET A 183 24.22 -23.82 -24.00
CA MET A 183 24.35 -25.20 -24.49
C MET A 183 25.82 -25.58 -24.72
N ASN A 184 26.44 -26.27 -23.76
CA ASN A 184 27.69 -27.00 -24.02
C ASN A 184 27.37 -28.28 -24.81
N GLY A 185 27.61 -28.25 -26.13
CA GLY A 185 27.62 -29.44 -26.99
C GLY A 185 26.41 -29.52 -27.94
N ALA A 186 26.70 -29.52 -29.24
CA ALA A 186 25.75 -29.79 -30.30
C ALA A 186 25.13 -31.20 -30.11
N HIS A 187 23.80 -31.28 -30.22
CA HIS A 187 22.93 -32.46 -30.17
C HIS A 187 22.74 -33.16 -28.80
N SER A 188 21.73 -32.71 -28.05
CA SER A 188 20.80 -33.60 -27.28
C SER A 188 19.54 -32.88 -26.75
N ALA A 189 19.07 -31.81 -27.39
CA ALA A 189 17.86 -31.09 -26.94
C ALA A 189 16.61 -31.97 -26.89
N ARG A 190 16.60 -33.15 -27.52
CA ARG A 190 15.50 -34.12 -27.43
C ARG A 190 15.66 -35.11 -26.27
N GLU A 191 16.89 -35.51 -25.94
CA GLU A 191 17.14 -36.55 -24.92
C GLU A 191 16.97 -36.00 -23.50
N ASP A 192 17.38 -34.74 -23.25
CA ASP A 192 17.29 -34.06 -21.95
C ASP A 192 15.85 -33.83 -21.44
N PHE A 193 14.83 -33.93 -22.32
CA PHE A 193 13.42 -33.67 -22.01
C PHE A 193 12.49 -34.89 -22.16
N THR A 194 13.05 -36.09 -22.36
CA THR A 194 12.29 -37.35 -22.36
C THR A 194 11.90 -37.77 -20.94
N ALA A 195 10.85 -38.60 -20.82
CA ALA A 195 10.44 -39.21 -19.55
C ALA A 195 11.59 -39.97 -18.84
N ASP A 196 12.56 -40.51 -19.60
CA ASP A 196 13.74 -41.21 -19.07
C ASP A 196 14.80 -40.28 -18.43
N HIS A 197 14.82 -38.98 -18.78
CA HIS A 197 15.80 -37.98 -18.31
C HIS A 197 15.23 -36.98 -17.29
N ILE A 198 13.91 -36.75 -17.30
CA ILE A 198 13.18 -36.18 -16.16
C ILE A 198 13.02 -37.30 -15.13
N GLN A 199 14.12 -37.75 -14.53
CA GLN A 199 14.08 -38.69 -13.42
C GLN A 199 13.47 -38.01 -12.20
N ILE A 200 12.15 -38.06 -12.10
CA ILE A 200 11.38 -37.40 -11.03
C ILE A 200 11.88 -37.87 -9.66
N GLN A 201 12.31 -39.13 -9.54
CA GLN A 201 12.90 -39.67 -8.31
C GLN A 201 14.23 -39.01 -7.92
N ASP A 202 15.12 -38.75 -8.88
CA ASP A 202 16.37 -38.03 -8.65
C ASP A 202 16.09 -36.57 -8.25
N LEU A 203 15.22 -35.88 -8.99
CA LEU A 203 14.80 -34.52 -8.64
C LEU A 203 14.17 -34.46 -7.24
N ARG A 204 13.33 -35.44 -6.89
CA ARG A 204 12.77 -35.56 -5.54
C ARG A 204 13.85 -35.72 -4.49
N SER A 205 14.89 -36.51 -4.73
CA SER A 205 16.01 -36.65 -3.79
C SER A 205 16.77 -35.33 -3.59
N ARG A 206 16.93 -34.54 -4.66
CA ARG A 206 17.70 -33.29 -4.67
C ARG A 206 16.93 -32.07 -4.13
N TYR A 207 15.61 -32.03 -4.27
CA TYR A 207 14.73 -30.93 -3.85
C TYR A 207 13.70 -31.36 -2.78
N ASN A 208 13.97 -32.41 -2.01
CA ASN A 208 13.08 -32.82 -0.93
C ASN A 208 13.00 -31.80 0.22
N ILE A 209 12.01 -32.04 1.10
CA ILE A 209 11.75 -31.28 2.32
C ILE A 209 12.93 -31.24 3.32
N MET A 210 13.98 -32.05 3.13
CA MET A 210 15.16 -32.02 3.99
C MET A 210 16.27 -31.15 3.40
N THR A 211 16.51 -31.24 2.09
CA THR A 211 17.65 -30.65 1.39
C THR A 211 17.52 -29.15 1.16
N LEU A 212 16.35 -28.69 0.68
CA LEU A 212 16.08 -27.26 0.46
C LEU A 212 16.04 -26.48 1.79
N PRO A 213 15.31 -26.92 2.83
CA PRO A 213 15.38 -26.27 4.13
C PRO A 213 16.76 -26.28 4.75
N SER A 214 17.59 -27.31 4.51
CA SER A 214 18.97 -27.32 5.01
C SER A 214 19.84 -26.26 4.32
N ALA A 215 19.68 -26.03 3.02
CA ALA A 215 20.38 -24.95 2.32
C ALA A 215 19.93 -23.58 2.81
N LEU A 216 18.61 -23.37 2.94
CA LEU A 216 18.03 -22.13 3.43
C LEU A 216 18.44 -21.83 4.89
N LYS A 217 18.52 -22.84 5.76
CA LYS A 217 18.95 -22.71 7.17
C LYS A 217 20.41 -22.27 7.33
N LYS A 218 21.26 -22.46 6.32
CA LYS A 218 22.66 -22.00 6.36
C LYS A 218 22.81 -20.50 6.13
N LEU A 219 21.77 -19.85 5.60
CA LEU A 219 21.76 -18.42 5.30
C LEU A 219 21.35 -17.61 6.52
N ASN A 220 21.96 -16.44 6.67
CA ASN A 220 21.50 -15.45 7.64
C ASN A 220 20.19 -14.77 7.16
N ASN A 221 19.55 -13.99 8.03
CA ASN A 221 18.26 -13.37 7.71
C ASN A 221 18.32 -12.40 6.52
N ASN A 222 19.43 -11.66 6.34
CA ASN A 222 19.56 -10.74 5.21
C ASN A 222 19.73 -11.51 3.89
N GLU A 223 20.51 -12.60 3.88
CA GLU A 223 20.63 -13.49 2.73
C GLU A 223 19.27 -14.14 2.39
N LYS A 224 18.49 -14.54 3.40
CA LYS A 224 17.14 -15.07 3.18
C LYS A 224 16.18 -14.04 2.58
N LEU A 225 16.16 -12.82 3.12
CA LEU A 225 15.35 -11.71 2.58
C LEU A 225 15.79 -11.33 1.17
N GLU A 226 17.07 -11.42 0.88
CA GLU A 226 17.59 -11.21 -0.47
C GLU A 226 17.06 -12.26 -1.45
N LEU A 227 16.96 -13.54 -1.05
CA LEU A 227 16.32 -14.59 -1.87
C LEU A 227 14.81 -14.37 -2.03
N TYR A 228 14.13 -13.92 -0.97
CA TYR A 228 12.72 -13.54 -1.06
C TYR A 228 12.49 -12.49 -2.15
N PHE A 229 13.28 -11.42 -2.15
CA PHE A 229 13.18 -10.39 -3.18
C PHE A 229 13.65 -10.86 -4.55
N LEU A 230 14.61 -11.79 -4.65
CA LEU A 230 15.03 -12.39 -5.92
C LEU A 230 13.89 -13.17 -6.58
N LEU A 231 13.19 -13.99 -5.80
CA LEU A 231 12.02 -14.73 -6.27
C LEU A 231 10.95 -13.76 -6.76
N GLN A 232 10.61 -12.75 -5.95
CA GLN A 232 9.61 -11.73 -6.32
C GLN A 232 10.01 -10.96 -7.59
N TYR A 233 11.29 -10.60 -7.74
CA TYR A 233 11.80 -9.92 -8.92
C TYR A 233 11.64 -10.76 -10.18
N LEU A 234 12.13 -12.01 -10.16
CA LEU A 234 12.05 -12.90 -11.32
C LEU A 234 10.59 -13.19 -11.69
N TYR A 235 9.73 -13.33 -10.67
CA TYR A 235 8.30 -13.51 -10.84
C TYR A 235 7.62 -12.28 -11.47
N ALA A 236 7.89 -11.09 -10.93
CA ALA A 236 7.36 -9.83 -11.47
C ALA A 236 7.84 -9.56 -12.89
N ALA A 237 9.13 -9.80 -13.18
CA ALA A 237 9.71 -9.60 -14.50
C ALA A 237 9.04 -10.51 -15.55
N LEU A 238 8.80 -11.78 -15.22
CA LEU A 238 8.10 -12.71 -16.11
C LEU A 238 6.66 -12.25 -16.36
N LEU A 239 5.88 -12.03 -15.30
CA LEU A 239 4.48 -11.65 -15.41
C LEU A 239 4.28 -10.32 -16.14
N TYR A 240 5.15 -9.35 -15.86
CA TYR A 240 5.12 -8.05 -16.51
C TYR A 240 5.40 -8.21 -18.01
N SER A 241 6.42 -8.99 -18.37
CA SER A 241 6.84 -9.18 -19.77
C SER A 241 5.78 -9.89 -20.60
N ASP A 242 5.14 -10.91 -20.03
CA ASP A 242 4.05 -11.66 -20.64
C ASP A 242 2.82 -10.77 -20.88
N LYS A 243 2.39 -10.03 -19.86
CA LYS A 243 1.24 -9.10 -19.99
C LYS A 243 1.52 -7.93 -20.93
N LYS A 244 2.71 -7.33 -20.86
CA LYS A 244 3.08 -6.16 -21.68
C LYS A 244 2.99 -6.48 -23.16
N ASP A 245 3.44 -7.67 -23.54
CA ASP A 245 3.43 -8.13 -24.93
C ASP A 245 2.00 -8.10 -25.51
N VAL A 246 1.06 -8.70 -24.78
CA VAL A 246 -0.35 -8.80 -25.17
C VAL A 246 -1.05 -7.42 -25.18
N ILE A 247 -0.78 -6.59 -24.17
CA ILE A 247 -1.57 -5.37 -23.90
C ILE A 247 -1.05 -4.15 -24.68
N LEU A 248 0.28 -3.94 -24.72
CA LEU A 248 0.85 -2.72 -25.31
C LEU A 248 1.23 -2.89 -26.78
N LYS A 249 1.37 -4.12 -27.30
CA LYS A 249 1.71 -4.41 -28.71
C LYS A 249 2.88 -3.54 -29.23
N GLY A 250 3.90 -3.34 -28.39
CA GLY A 250 5.10 -2.57 -28.74
C GLY A 250 5.00 -1.03 -28.62
N LYS A 251 3.89 -0.46 -28.13
CA LYS A 251 3.83 0.99 -27.83
C LYS A 251 4.49 1.30 -26.49
N GLU A 252 5.45 2.21 -26.48
CA GLU A 252 6.06 2.72 -25.25
C GLU A 252 5.25 3.88 -24.67
N VAL A 253 5.15 3.91 -23.33
CA VAL A 253 4.66 5.06 -22.58
C VAL A 253 5.88 5.93 -22.26
N SER A 254 5.86 7.19 -22.70
CA SER A 254 6.94 8.14 -22.39
C SER A 254 6.95 8.42 -20.88
N THR A 255 8.07 8.12 -20.24
CA THR A 255 8.35 8.34 -18.82
C THR A 255 9.75 8.91 -18.67
N GLY A 256 10.07 9.49 -17.51
CA GLY A 256 11.36 10.09 -17.17
C GLY A 256 11.37 11.62 -17.13
N LYS A 257 10.20 12.27 -17.01
CA LYS A 257 10.11 13.74 -16.93
C LYS A 257 10.69 14.24 -15.61
N ASN A 258 11.49 15.30 -15.69
CA ASN A 258 11.97 16.01 -14.50
C ASN A 258 11.01 17.15 -14.16
N PHE A 259 10.59 17.22 -12.88
CA PHE A 259 9.67 18.25 -12.40
C PHE A 259 10.35 19.33 -11.55
N SER A 260 11.68 19.39 -11.49
CA SER A 260 12.43 20.34 -10.66
C SER A 260 12.08 21.78 -10.99
N ASP A 261 12.17 22.17 -12.26
CA ASP A 261 11.83 23.54 -12.69
C ASP A 261 10.37 23.88 -12.37
N SER A 262 9.45 22.96 -12.67
CA SER A 262 8.02 23.14 -12.40
C SER A 262 7.72 23.28 -10.90
N LEU A 263 8.45 22.57 -10.04
CA LEU A 263 8.36 22.71 -8.58
C LEU A 263 8.84 24.08 -8.11
N PHE A 264 9.98 24.56 -8.62
CA PHE A 264 10.48 25.89 -8.28
C PHE A 264 9.55 27.00 -8.78
N ASP A 265 8.98 26.86 -9.99
CA ASP A 265 7.96 27.78 -10.52
C ASP A 265 6.69 27.78 -9.68
N TYR A 266 6.19 26.61 -9.32
CA TYR A 266 5.05 26.45 -8.44
C TYR A 266 5.27 27.16 -7.10
N ARG A 267 6.43 26.91 -6.50
CA ARG A 267 6.82 27.50 -5.21
C ARG A 267 6.93 29.03 -5.31
N ARG A 268 7.59 29.56 -6.34
CA ARG A 268 7.68 31.01 -6.60
C ARG A 268 6.29 31.66 -6.70
N ARG A 269 5.37 31.03 -7.43
CA ARG A 269 3.98 31.52 -7.56
C ARG A 269 3.21 31.50 -6.25
N LYS A 270 3.35 30.42 -5.46
CA LYS A 270 2.55 30.22 -4.24
C LYS A 270 3.08 30.98 -3.02
N PHE A 271 4.39 31.11 -2.89
CA PHE A 271 5.02 31.70 -1.69
C PHE A 271 5.70 33.06 -1.95
N GLY A 272 5.97 33.43 -3.20
CA GLY A 272 6.72 34.63 -3.57
C GLY A 272 8.24 34.43 -3.48
N THR A 273 9.02 35.48 -3.80
CA THR A 273 10.50 35.47 -3.80
C THR A 273 11.12 36.30 -2.70
N GLU A 274 10.33 37.09 -1.97
CA GLU A 274 10.83 37.96 -0.89
C GLU A 274 10.80 37.25 0.47
N PRO A 275 11.79 37.51 1.35
CA PRO A 275 11.76 37.02 2.73
C PRO A 275 10.51 37.54 3.44
N LYS A 276 9.61 36.63 3.83
CA LYS A 276 8.39 36.97 4.56
C LYS A 276 8.59 36.69 6.05
N GLU A 277 8.13 37.60 6.90
CA GLU A 277 8.02 37.34 8.34
C GLU A 277 6.99 36.23 8.63
N GLY A 278 7.13 35.55 9.77
CA GLY A 278 6.21 34.50 10.21
C GLY A 278 6.39 33.14 9.53
N ILE A 279 5.31 32.35 9.48
CA ILE A 279 5.31 30.93 9.05
C ILE A 279 5.84 30.76 7.61
N SER A 280 5.59 31.71 6.72
CA SER A 280 6.07 31.64 5.32
C SER A 280 7.59 31.70 5.24
N GLY A 281 8.26 32.53 6.04
CA GLY A 281 9.72 32.58 6.09
C GLY A 281 10.34 31.32 6.70
N ILE A 282 9.65 30.70 7.66
CA ILE A 282 10.09 29.42 8.24
C ILE A 282 10.04 28.30 7.21
N LYS A 283 8.97 28.22 6.40
CA LYS A 283 8.86 27.27 5.28
C LYS A 283 9.99 27.45 4.27
N GLU A 284 10.34 28.70 3.97
CA GLU A 284 11.47 29.03 3.08
C GLU A 284 12.79 28.55 3.64
N LYS A 285 13.06 28.86 4.91
CA LYS A 285 14.27 28.44 5.62
C LYS A 285 14.42 26.92 5.61
N VAL A 286 13.37 26.19 6.00
CA VAL A 286 13.35 24.72 6.02
C VAL A 286 13.64 24.13 4.65
N PHE A 287 12.97 24.63 3.61
CA PHE A 287 13.20 24.14 2.25
C PHE A 287 14.65 24.34 1.82
N THR A 288 15.18 25.55 1.99
CA THR A 288 16.54 25.88 1.58
C THR A 288 17.56 25.06 2.35
N GLU A 289 17.36 24.90 3.66
CA GLU A 289 18.20 24.09 4.53
C GLU A 289 18.29 22.62 4.05
N ILE A 290 17.15 22.00 3.72
CA ILE A 290 17.11 20.61 3.23
C ILE A 290 17.91 20.46 1.93
N ILE A 291 17.72 21.37 0.98
CA ILE A 291 18.40 21.32 -0.33
C ILE A 291 19.90 21.55 -0.20
N GLU A 292 20.32 22.53 0.60
CA GLU A 292 21.73 22.82 0.87
C GLU A 292 22.41 21.67 1.63
N TYR A 293 21.69 21.05 2.57
CA TYR A 293 22.17 19.89 3.31
C TYR A 293 22.46 18.72 2.36
N LEU A 294 21.50 18.37 1.50
CA LEU A 294 21.68 17.32 0.50
C LEU A 294 22.83 17.65 -0.45
N ALA A 295 22.88 18.89 -0.97
CA ALA A 295 23.95 19.29 -1.88
C ALA A 295 25.37 19.13 -1.26
N SER A 296 25.49 19.30 0.05
CA SER A 296 26.79 19.29 0.73
C SER A 296 27.14 17.98 1.44
N ASN A 297 26.15 17.15 1.80
CA ASN A 297 26.33 15.99 2.69
C ASN A 297 25.69 14.70 2.17
N PHE A 298 25.16 14.70 0.94
CA PHE A 298 24.56 13.50 0.35
C PHE A 298 25.58 12.36 0.27
N ASP A 299 25.14 11.20 0.72
CA ASP A 299 25.93 9.98 0.75
C ASP A 299 25.11 8.88 0.06
N PRO A 300 25.56 8.38 -1.11
CA PRO A 300 24.85 7.34 -1.85
C PRO A 300 24.67 6.03 -1.08
N GLU A 301 25.49 5.77 -0.06
CA GLU A 301 25.35 4.58 0.79
C GLU A 301 24.20 4.72 1.79
N PHE A 302 23.84 5.95 2.17
CA PHE A 302 22.67 6.21 3.01
C PHE A 302 21.41 6.23 2.16
N ARG A 303 20.63 5.16 2.27
CA ARG A 303 19.37 4.97 1.53
C ARG A 303 18.14 5.56 2.21
N PHE A 304 18.24 5.95 3.48
CA PHE A 304 17.13 6.49 4.25
C PHE A 304 17.45 7.89 4.78
N TYR A 305 16.52 8.80 4.56
CA TYR A 305 16.54 10.16 5.07
C TYR A 305 15.23 10.45 5.81
N SER A 306 15.26 11.35 6.79
CA SER A 306 14.06 11.84 7.49
C SER A 306 13.90 13.35 7.36
N ILE A 307 12.65 13.80 7.38
CA ILE A 307 12.26 15.19 7.56
C ILE A 307 11.33 15.26 8.76
N THR A 308 11.88 15.63 9.90
CA THR A 308 11.15 15.74 11.17
C THR A 308 10.72 17.20 11.39
N LEU A 309 9.43 17.48 11.16
CA LEU A 309 8.89 18.84 11.25
C LEU A 309 7.45 18.85 11.78
N PRO A 310 7.07 19.84 12.60
CA PRO A 310 5.69 19.98 13.03
C PRO A 310 4.76 20.22 11.83
N THR A 311 3.52 19.77 11.97
CA THR A 311 2.49 19.90 10.94
C THR A 311 2.24 21.36 10.60
N GLY A 312 2.22 21.68 9.30
CA GLY A 312 2.01 23.05 8.82
C GLY A 312 3.27 23.77 8.34
N LEU A 313 4.48 23.23 8.55
CA LEU A 313 5.75 23.81 8.05
C LEU A 313 6.18 23.36 6.65
N GLY A 314 5.24 22.88 5.82
CA GLY A 314 5.50 22.65 4.39
C GLY A 314 6.21 21.34 4.03
N LYS A 315 6.08 20.30 4.87
CA LYS A 315 6.62 18.95 4.65
C LYS A 315 6.41 18.44 3.21
N THR A 316 5.20 18.60 2.66
CA THR A 316 4.81 18.14 1.31
C THR A 316 5.71 18.65 0.19
N ILE A 317 5.99 19.95 0.14
CA ILE A 317 6.76 20.56 -0.95
C ILE A 317 8.26 20.33 -0.73
N ALA A 318 8.70 20.44 0.53
CA ALA A 318 10.11 20.24 0.90
C ALA A 318 10.57 18.79 0.65
N SER A 319 9.73 17.80 0.96
CA SER A 319 10.04 16.39 0.73
C SER A 319 10.12 16.04 -0.75
N TYR A 320 9.22 16.59 -1.57
CA TYR A 320 9.28 16.37 -3.01
C TYR A 320 10.51 17.02 -3.62
N ALA A 321 10.88 18.22 -3.17
CA ALA A 321 12.12 18.87 -3.57
C ALA A 321 13.36 18.04 -3.21
N ALA A 322 13.39 17.50 -1.99
CA ALA A 322 14.44 16.60 -1.55
C ALA A 322 14.53 15.34 -2.42
N ALA A 323 13.40 14.75 -2.80
CA ALA A 323 13.36 13.59 -3.68
C ALA A 323 13.92 13.89 -5.07
N LEU A 324 13.52 15.01 -5.67
CA LEU A 324 14.08 15.46 -6.96
C LEU A 324 15.58 15.74 -6.86
N LYS A 325 16.03 16.35 -5.75
CA LYS A 325 17.44 16.64 -5.50
C LYS A 325 18.28 15.36 -5.33
N ILE A 326 17.76 14.34 -4.64
CA ILE A 326 18.41 13.02 -4.56
C ILE A 326 18.55 12.42 -5.97
N GLY A 327 17.49 12.49 -6.79
CA GLY A 327 17.56 12.08 -8.20
C GLY A 327 18.72 12.77 -8.94
N GLU A 328 18.75 14.11 -8.90
CA GLU A 328 19.83 14.93 -9.48
C GLU A 328 21.23 14.49 -9.01
N LEU A 329 21.42 14.31 -7.70
CA LEU A 329 22.72 13.94 -7.09
C LEU A 329 23.15 12.52 -7.43
N THR A 330 22.21 11.63 -7.73
CA THR A 330 22.49 10.27 -8.23
C THR A 330 22.70 10.19 -9.74
N GLY A 331 22.60 11.33 -10.46
CA GLY A 331 22.84 11.41 -11.89
C GLY A 331 21.72 10.86 -12.77
N SER A 332 20.51 10.67 -12.23
CA SER A 332 19.36 10.17 -12.99
C SER A 332 18.03 10.79 -12.50
N ASN A 333 17.09 11.03 -13.42
CA ASN A 333 15.73 11.39 -13.03
C ASN A 333 15.07 10.17 -12.41
N LYS A 334 15.01 10.13 -11.08
CA LYS A 334 14.34 9.06 -10.34
C LYS A 334 12.84 9.32 -10.29
N LYS A 335 12.05 8.27 -10.53
CA LYS A 335 10.59 8.25 -10.26
C LYS A 335 10.36 8.57 -8.78
N VAL A 336 9.29 9.29 -8.45
CA VAL A 336 8.91 9.55 -7.06
C VAL A 336 7.62 8.81 -6.72
N ILE A 337 7.63 8.08 -5.60
CA ILE A 337 6.46 7.35 -5.09
C ILE A 337 6.14 7.90 -3.71
N ILE A 338 4.94 8.44 -3.52
CA ILE A 338 4.49 9.08 -2.28
C ILE A 338 3.42 8.20 -1.66
N CYS A 339 3.74 7.61 -0.51
CA CYS A 339 2.87 6.72 0.23
C CYS A 339 2.28 7.48 1.44
N ILE A 340 0.95 7.55 1.52
CA ILE A 340 0.21 8.24 2.58
C ILE A 340 -0.59 7.20 3.39
N PRO A 341 -0.66 7.27 4.72
CA PRO A 341 -1.36 6.26 5.53
C PRO A 341 -2.89 6.35 5.39
N PHE A 342 -3.46 7.55 5.32
CA PHE A 342 -4.90 7.77 5.29
C PHE A 342 -5.38 8.25 3.93
N THR A 343 -6.43 7.61 3.41
CA THR A 343 -7.04 7.99 2.11
C THR A 343 -7.69 9.37 2.14
N SER A 344 -8.13 9.86 3.30
CA SER A 344 -8.77 11.17 3.46
C SER A 344 -7.86 12.36 3.11
N ILE A 345 -6.53 12.20 3.18
CA ILE A 345 -5.56 13.26 2.87
C ILE A 345 -5.07 13.17 1.42
N ILE A 346 -5.26 12.01 0.77
CA ILE A 346 -4.69 11.75 -0.57
C ILE A 346 -5.20 12.75 -1.59
N ASP A 347 -6.49 13.06 -1.60
CA ASP A 347 -7.06 13.97 -2.60
C ASP A 347 -6.52 15.40 -2.45
N GLN A 348 -6.37 15.89 -1.21
CA GLN A 348 -5.80 17.21 -0.95
C GLN A 348 -4.32 17.29 -1.38
N ASN A 349 -3.53 16.28 -1.04
CA ASN A 349 -2.12 16.23 -1.43
C ASN A 349 -1.99 16.07 -2.96
N TYR A 350 -2.88 15.30 -3.59
CA TYR A 350 -2.87 15.06 -5.03
C TYR A 350 -3.00 16.36 -5.82
N THR A 351 -3.92 17.26 -5.45
CA THR A 351 -4.09 18.56 -6.14
C THR A 351 -2.81 19.40 -6.12
N VAL A 352 -2.07 19.39 -5.00
CA VAL A 352 -0.78 20.13 -4.92
C VAL A 352 0.23 19.58 -5.92
N TYR A 353 0.34 18.26 -6.03
CA TYR A 353 1.25 17.62 -6.96
C TYR A 353 0.81 17.78 -8.42
N GLU A 354 -0.49 17.71 -8.69
CA GLU A 354 -1.08 17.94 -10.02
C GLU A 354 -0.77 19.35 -10.54
N GLU A 355 -0.87 20.37 -9.68
CA GLU A 355 -0.47 21.74 -10.00
C GLU A 355 1.03 21.85 -10.34
N ILE A 356 1.89 21.08 -9.65
CA ILE A 356 3.34 21.04 -9.91
C ILE A 356 3.64 20.33 -11.24
N THR A 357 2.92 19.26 -11.59
CA THR A 357 3.14 18.51 -12.84
C THR A 357 2.54 19.19 -14.08
N GLY A 358 1.96 20.38 -13.94
CA GLY A 358 1.48 21.23 -15.03
C GLY A 358 -0.03 21.43 -15.07
N GLY A 359 -0.77 21.00 -14.04
CA GLY A 359 -2.22 21.21 -13.92
C GLY A 359 -3.05 20.45 -14.95
N ARG A 360 -2.48 19.42 -15.57
CA ARG A 360 -3.17 18.52 -16.50
C ARG A 360 -3.34 17.16 -15.85
N ASN A 361 -4.54 16.59 -15.95
CA ASN A 361 -4.86 15.25 -15.47
C ASN A 361 -4.30 14.19 -16.44
N ASP A 362 -2.97 14.16 -16.56
CA ASP A 362 -2.21 13.23 -17.40
C ASP A 362 -1.57 12.15 -16.53
N SER A 363 -2.09 10.93 -16.64
CA SER A 363 -1.66 9.78 -15.85
C SER A 363 -0.24 9.33 -16.19
N SER A 364 0.33 9.71 -17.34
CA SER A 364 1.76 9.46 -17.61
C SER A 364 2.69 10.25 -16.69
N LEU A 365 2.25 11.44 -16.26
CA LEU A 365 3.02 12.31 -15.39
C LEU A 365 2.74 12.03 -13.92
N ILE A 366 1.45 11.92 -13.55
CA ILE A 366 1.01 11.79 -12.17
C ILE A 366 -0.11 10.76 -12.05
N LEU A 367 0.08 9.75 -11.19
CA LEU A 367 -0.91 8.71 -10.93
C LEU A 367 -1.35 8.74 -9.48
N LYS A 368 -2.66 8.80 -9.27
CA LYS A 368 -3.31 8.47 -8.00
C LYS A 368 -3.68 6.99 -8.02
N HIS A 369 -3.29 6.21 -7.02
CA HIS A 369 -3.73 4.82 -6.91
C HIS A 369 -4.09 4.45 -5.46
N HIS A 370 -5.39 4.36 -5.21
CA HIS A 370 -6.03 3.79 -4.02
C HIS A 370 -7.32 3.05 -4.43
N HIS A 371 -7.97 2.38 -3.47
CA HIS A 371 -9.15 1.55 -3.73
C HIS A 371 -10.36 2.29 -4.36
N LEU A 372 -10.40 3.63 -4.27
CA LEU A 372 -11.43 4.52 -4.82
C LEU A 372 -10.93 5.37 -6.02
N THR A 373 -9.85 4.99 -6.70
CA THR A 373 -9.41 5.77 -7.88
C THR A 373 -10.30 5.46 -9.10
N GLU A 374 -10.60 6.45 -9.93
CA GLU A 374 -11.27 6.20 -11.22
C GLU A 374 -10.44 5.28 -12.13
N PRO A 375 -11.10 4.49 -12.99
CA PRO A 375 -10.46 3.48 -13.82
C PRO A 375 -10.22 4.07 -15.20
N GLY A 376 -9.21 4.90 -15.31
CA GLY A 376 -8.84 5.51 -16.58
C GLY A 376 -7.43 6.04 -16.50
N TYR A 377 -6.54 5.51 -17.32
CA TYR A 377 -5.21 6.06 -17.52
C TYR A 377 -5.30 7.04 -18.67
N LYS A 378 -5.08 8.33 -18.37
CA LYS A 378 -5.17 9.43 -19.33
C LYS A 378 -3.78 9.78 -19.85
N THR A 379 -3.67 10.01 -21.15
CA THR A 379 -2.44 10.54 -21.78
C THR A 379 -2.85 11.74 -22.63
N GLY A 380 -2.45 12.95 -22.22
CA GLY A 380 -3.08 14.17 -22.73
C GLY A 380 -4.59 14.19 -22.45
N ASP A 381 -5.39 14.40 -23.49
CA ASP A 381 -6.86 14.45 -23.41
C ASP A 381 -7.54 13.09 -23.68
N GLU A 382 -6.76 12.05 -24.01
CA GLU A 382 -7.28 10.72 -24.36
C GLU A 382 -7.24 9.77 -23.16
N THR A 383 -8.34 9.04 -22.95
CA THR A 383 -8.39 7.92 -21.98
C THR A 383 -8.09 6.60 -22.71
N LEU A 384 -7.12 5.84 -22.23
CA LEU A 384 -6.74 4.56 -22.83
C LEU A 384 -7.79 3.47 -22.58
N SER A 385 -7.74 2.40 -23.38
CA SER A 385 -8.65 1.25 -23.21
C SER A 385 -8.57 0.65 -21.79
N PRO A 386 -9.65 0.02 -21.29
CA PRO A 386 -9.70 -0.48 -19.91
C PRO A 386 -8.55 -1.43 -19.53
N ASP A 387 -8.19 -2.36 -20.41
CA ASP A 387 -7.07 -3.30 -20.18
C ASP A 387 -5.72 -2.57 -20.06
N LYS A 388 -5.47 -1.60 -20.95
CA LYS A 388 -4.25 -0.77 -20.91
C LYS A 388 -4.22 0.08 -19.65
N SER A 389 -5.33 0.73 -19.34
CA SER A 389 -5.46 1.55 -18.14
C SER A 389 -5.19 0.72 -16.88
N THR A 390 -5.80 -0.45 -16.76
CA THR A 390 -5.61 -1.35 -15.61
C THR A 390 -4.15 -1.78 -15.51
N PHE A 391 -3.54 -2.21 -16.61
CA PHE A 391 -2.13 -2.60 -16.61
C PHE A 391 -1.22 -1.47 -16.15
N LEU A 392 -1.31 -0.28 -16.76
CA LEU A 392 -0.43 0.87 -16.43
C LEU A 392 -0.61 1.36 -14.98
N ILE A 393 -1.84 1.29 -14.43
CA ILE A 393 -2.14 1.63 -13.04
C ILE A 393 -1.60 0.56 -12.08
N GLU A 394 -1.76 -0.73 -12.41
CA GLU A 394 -1.30 -1.85 -11.56
C GLU A 394 0.22 -2.00 -11.56
N THR A 395 0.90 -1.59 -12.64
CA THR A 395 2.36 -1.60 -12.71
C THR A 395 3.01 -0.30 -12.26
N TRP A 396 2.25 0.79 -12.06
CA TRP A 396 2.78 2.12 -11.71
C TRP A 396 3.76 2.68 -12.78
N GLU A 397 3.33 2.80 -14.04
CA GLU A 397 4.20 3.35 -15.10
C GLU A 397 4.53 4.84 -14.95
N SER A 398 3.77 5.63 -14.19
CA SER A 398 3.86 7.10 -14.14
C SER A 398 5.10 7.68 -13.43
N ASP A 399 5.53 8.89 -13.80
CA ASP A 399 6.73 9.55 -13.23
C ASP A 399 6.59 9.92 -11.74
N LEU A 400 5.38 10.32 -11.34
CA LEU A 400 4.98 10.56 -9.96
C LEU A 400 3.80 9.67 -9.60
N VAL A 401 3.92 8.91 -8.52
CA VAL A 401 2.85 8.01 -8.03
C VAL A 401 2.46 8.42 -6.62
N ILE A 402 1.18 8.63 -6.37
CA ILE A 402 0.60 8.94 -5.07
C ILE A 402 -0.32 7.79 -4.67
N THR A 403 0.01 7.14 -3.57
CA THR A 403 -0.63 5.88 -3.17
C THR A 403 -0.71 5.75 -1.64
N THR A 404 -1.20 4.61 -1.16
CA THR A 404 -1.34 4.33 0.27
C THR A 404 -0.20 3.47 0.80
N PHE A 405 0.00 3.48 2.13
CA PHE A 405 0.88 2.51 2.77
C PHE A 405 0.47 1.06 2.44
N VAL A 406 -0.83 0.77 2.47
CA VAL A 406 -1.40 -0.53 2.08
C VAL A 406 -0.92 -0.95 0.70
N GLN A 407 -1.09 -0.10 -0.32
CA GLN A 407 -0.67 -0.41 -1.69
C GLN A 407 0.83 -0.66 -1.81
N PHE A 408 1.65 0.09 -1.08
CA PHE A 408 3.10 -0.07 -1.09
C PHE A 408 3.55 -1.35 -0.37
N PHE A 409 3.23 -1.50 0.92
CA PHE A 409 3.68 -2.61 1.74
C PHE A 409 3.13 -3.95 1.25
N GLU A 410 1.86 -4.01 0.86
CA GLU A 410 1.25 -5.24 0.34
C GLU A 410 1.67 -5.56 -1.10
N SER A 411 2.51 -4.73 -1.73
CA SER A 411 3.14 -5.05 -3.02
C SER A 411 4.57 -5.58 -2.87
N ILE A 412 5.25 -5.26 -1.77
CA ILE A 412 6.59 -5.79 -1.45
C ILE A 412 6.54 -6.96 -0.46
N ILE A 413 5.45 -7.11 0.29
CA ILE A 413 5.14 -8.24 1.18
C ILE A 413 3.87 -8.90 0.65
N THR A 414 4.02 -9.85 -0.28
CA THR A 414 2.87 -10.45 -0.96
C THR A 414 3.15 -11.84 -1.51
N ASN A 415 2.10 -12.60 -1.77
CA ASN A 415 2.14 -13.76 -2.65
C ASN A 415 1.41 -13.52 -3.99
N SER A 416 0.77 -12.35 -4.13
CA SER A 416 -0.18 -12.09 -5.20
C SER A 416 0.49 -11.73 -6.53
N LYS A 417 0.06 -12.38 -7.61
CA LYS A 417 0.55 -12.11 -8.96
C LYS A 417 0.23 -10.71 -9.49
N SER A 418 -0.81 -10.05 -8.99
CA SER A 418 -1.16 -8.68 -9.42
C SER A 418 -0.39 -7.62 -8.64
N ARG A 419 -0.17 -7.84 -7.34
CA ARG A 419 0.49 -6.86 -6.48
C ARG A 419 1.99 -6.74 -6.77
N VAL A 420 2.65 -7.87 -7.07
CA VAL A 420 4.09 -7.95 -7.34
C VAL A 420 4.53 -7.19 -8.60
N LEU A 421 3.62 -6.95 -9.55
CA LEU A 421 3.90 -6.30 -10.84
C LEU A 421 4.44 -4.86 -10.75
N LYS A 422 4.36 -4.25 -9.57
CA LYS A 422 4.90 -2.90 -9.32
C LYS A 422 6.41 -2.87 -9.11
N ILE A 423 7.01 -3.98 -8.68
CA ILE A 423 8.44 -4.04 -8.31
C ILE A 423 9.36 -3.50 -9.42
N PRO A 424 9.22 -3.88 -10.70
CA PRO A 424 10.06 -3.35 -11.77
C PRO A 424 10.02 -1.83 -11.93
N ASN A 425 8.90 -1.20 -11.58
CA ASN A 425 8.70 0.24 -11.65
C ASN A 425 9.01 0.98 -10.34
N MET A 426 9.16 0.26 -9.23
CA MET A 426 9.67 0.81 -7.98
C MET A 426 11.20 0.93 -7.99
N ALA A 427 11.90 0.16 -8.82
CA ALA A 427 13.35 0.23 -8.92
C ALA A 427 13.84 1.62 -9.32
N HIS A 428 14.99 2.01 -8.77
CA HIS A 428 15.59 3.32 -8.94
C HIS A 428 14.70 4.51 -8.56
N SER A 429 13.69 4.32 -7.70
CA SER A 429 12.80 5.41 -7.26
C SER A 429 13.25 6.09 -5.96
N VAL A 430 12.72 7.27 -5.71
CA VAL A 430 12.69 7.87 -4.37
C VAL A 430 11.28 7.67 -3.79
N ILE A 431 11.21 6.98 -2.66
CA ILE A 431 9.96 6.61 -1.98
C ILE A 431 9.79 7.48 -0.74
N ILE A 432 8.72 8.27 -0.71
CA ILE A 432 8.35 9.12 0.41
C ILE A 432 7.30 8.40 1.25
N LEU A 433 7.60 8.13 2.52
CA LEU A 433 6.65 7.56 3.46
C LEU A 433 6.17 8.65 4.41
N ASP A 434 4.96 9.16 4.18
CA ASP A 434 4.38 10.25 4.98
C ASP A 434 3.77 9.73 6.29
N GLU A 435 3.94 10.46 7.39
CA GLU A 435 3.50 10.09 8.74
C GLU A 435 3.85 8.61 9.09
N ILE A 436 5.14 8.25 8.93
CA ILE A 436 5.69 6.90 9.11
C ILE A 436 5.34 6.24 10.46
N GLN A 437 5.05 7.03 11.50
CA GLN A 437 4.66 6.52 12.81
C GLN A 437 3.34 5.73 12.81
N ASN A 438 2.53 5.84 11.75
CA ASN A 438 1.31 5.03 11.59
C ASN A 438 1.58 3.54 11.32
N ILE A 439 2.83 3.13 11.09
CA ILE A 439 3.17 1.71 11.01
C ILE A 439 3.07 1.10 12.43
N PRO A 440 2.25 0.05 12.62
CA PRO A 440 2.12 -0.62 13.92
C PRO A 440 3.48 -1.04 14.48
N TYR A 441 3.74 -0.75 15.77
CA TYR A 441 5.03 -1.05 16.41
C TYR A 441 5.42 -2.54 16.33
N LYS A 442 4.43 -3.42 16.29
CA LYS A 442 4.60 -4.88 16.10
C LYS A 442 5.27 -5.24 14.78
N LEU A 443 5.16 -4.37 13.77
CA LEU A 443 5.72 -4.57 12.43
C LEU A 443 7.06 -3.87 12.23
N TRP A 444 7.56 -3.07 13.18
CA TRP A 444 8.76 -2.25 12.98
C TRP A 444 10.00 -3.06 12.58
N LYS A 445 10.26 -4.18 13.26
CA LYS A 445 11.42 -5.05 12.98
C LYS A 445 11.36 -5.71 11.59
N PRO A 446 10.27 -6.39 11.19
CA PRO A 446 10.19 -6.95 9.85
C PRO A 446 10.15 -5.88 8.76
N VAL A 447 9.48 -4.73 8.99
CA VAL A 447 9.45 -3.61 8.05
C VAL A 447 10.84 -3.00 7.85
N ASN A 448 11.61 -2.75 8.92
CA ASN A 448 12.98 -2.25 8.82
C ASN A 448 13.82 -3.19 7.93
N ALA A 449 13.84 -4.49 8.26
CA ALA A 449 14.65 -5.46 7.54
C ALA A 449 14.26 -5.56 6.06
N ALA A 450 12.95 -5.58 5.78
CA ALA A 450 12.42 -5.62 4.42
C ALA A 450 12.81 -4.37 3.62
N LEU A 451 12.61 -3.17 4.17
CA LEU A 451 12.91 -1.91 3.47
C LEU A 451 14.40 -1.70 3.27
N MET A 452 15.24 -2.01 4.27
CA MET A 452 16.70 -1.92 4.14
C MET A 452 17.21 -2.80 2.99
N GLN A 453 16.71 -4.04 2.91
CA GLN A 453 17.10 -4.95 1.84
C GLN A 453 16.50 -4.54 0.48
N PHE A 454 15.25 -4.08 0.45
CA PHE A 454 14.59 -3.57 -0.75
C PHE A 454 15.33 -2.36 -1.34
N ALA A 455 15.70 -1.40 -0.49
CA ALA A 455 16.44 -0.20 -0.88
C ALA A 455 17.78 -0.54 -1.54
N LYS A 456 18.50 -1.52 -0.96
CA LYS A 456 19.79 -1.98 -1.47
C LYS A 456 19.68 -2.73 -2.80
N ILE A 457 18.74 -3.67 -2.90
CA ILE A 457 18.59 -4.51 -4.11
C ILE A 457 18.15 -3.66 -5.29
N TYR A 458 17.18 -2.76 -5.10
CA TYR A 458 16.51 -2.05 -6.19
C TYR A 458 16.98 -0.59 -6.35
N ASP A 459 18.07 -0.20 -5.67
CA ASP A 459 18.65 1.16 -5.72
C ASP A 459 17.62 2.28 -5.41
N CYS A 460 16.79 2.02 -4.40
CA CYS A 460 15.79 2.98 -3.94
C CYS A 460 16.35 3.86 -2.81
N TYR A 461 15.84 5.09 -2.75
CA TYR A 461 16.03 5.99 -1.61
C TYR A 461 14.70 6.23 -0.92
N PHE A 462 14.71 6.36 0.39
CA PHE A 462 13.53 6.60 1.20
C PHE A 462 13.63 7.95 1.91
N ILE A 463 12.54 8.70 1.92
CA ILE A 463 12.37 9.91 2.72
C ILE A 463 11.18 9.70 3.66
N LEU A 464 11.45 9.63 4.96
CA LEU A 464 10.42 9.48 5.99
C LEU A 464 9.97 10.86 6.44
N LEU A 465 8.68 11.16 6.28
CA LEU A 465 8.10 12.40 6.79
C LEU A 465 7.36 12.11 8.07
N THR A 466 7.57 12.97 9.05
CA THR A 466 6.87 12.83 10.32
C THR A 466 6.98 14.11 11.14
N ALA A 467 6.03 14.31 12.06
CA ALA A 467 6.26 15.23 13.17
C ALA A 467 7.24 14.67 14.19
N THR A 468 7.49 13.36 14.17
CA THR A 468 8.12 12.65 15.26
C THR A 468 8.73 11.34 14.78
N GLN A 469 10.05 11.20 14.85
CA GLN A 469 10.70 10.03 14.26
C GLN A 469 10.46 8.76 15.10
N PRO A 470 9.68 7.78 14.60
CA PRO A 470 9.64 6.47 15.25
C PRO A 470 11.00 5.79 15.06
N LEU A 471 11.47 5.06 16.06
CA LEU A 471 12.79 4.41 16.04
C LEU A 471 12.79 3.09 15.24
N ILE A 472 12.09 3.07 14.11
CA ILE A 472 12.08 1.96 13.15
C ILE A 472 13.48 1.79 12.54
N PHE A 473 14.16 2.90 12.27
CA PHE A 473 15.53 2.95 11.73
C PHE A 473 16.46 3.59 12.76
N GLU A 474 17.68 3.08 12.89
CA GLU A 474 18.68 3.60 13.83
C GLU A 474 19.25 4.95 13.35
N PRO A 475 19.00 6.07 14.06
CA PRO A 475 19.50 7.39 13.66
C PRO A 475 21.04 7.42 13.61
N GLY A 476 21.60 8.03 12.56
CA GLY A 476 23.05 8.15 12.37
C GLY A 476 23.74 6.90 11.81
N LYS A 477 23.06 5.75 11.79
CA LYS A 477 23.57 4.50 11.21
C LYS A 477 22.78 4.07 9.97
N GLU A 478 21.46 4.05 10.08
CA GLU A 478 20.56 3.61 9.01
C GLU A 478 19.86 4.79 8.33
N ILE A 479 19.58 5.86 9.10
CA ILE A 479 18.84 7.04 8.62
C ILE A 479 19.54 8.36 8.98
N ARG A 480 19.46 9.35 8.08
CA ARG A 480 19.96 10.72 8.30
C ARG A 480 18.83 11.75 8.29
N GLU A 481 18.81 12.62 9.29
CA GLU A 481 17.87 13.75 9.33
C GLU A 481 18.34 14.88 8.40
N LEU A 482 17.42 15.39 7.58
CA LEU A 482 17.68 16.47 6.63
C LEU A 482 17.50 17.86 7.24
N VAL A 483 16.66 17.99 8.27
CA VAL A 483 16.44 19.26 8.98
C VAL A 483 17.32 19.29 10.23
N ARG A 484 18.37 20.11 10.21
CA ARG A 484 19.23 20.29 11.38
C ARG A 484 18.46 21.04 12.46
N ASN A 485 18.73 20.70 13.72
CA ASN A 485 18.10 21.35 14.88
C ASN A 485 16.57 21.37 14.80
N HIS A 486 15.93 20.29 14.35
CA HIS A 486 14.47 20.23 14.21
C HIS A 486 13.73 20.65 15.49
N ASP A 487 14.32 20.42 16.67
CA ASP A 487 13.90 20.91 17.98
C ASP A 487 13.52 22.40 18.01
N GLU A 488 14.25 23.25 17.28
CA GLU A 488 13.95 24.69 17.20
C GLU A 488 12.61 24.95 16.51
N TYR A 489 12.30 24.19 15.45
CA TYR A 489 11.04 24.32 14.73
C TYR A 489 9.84 23.86 15.57
N PHE A 490 10.01 22.91 16.50
CA PHE A 490 8.96 22.53 17.45
C PHE A 490 8.70 23.58 18.53
N LYS A 491 9.67 24.45 18.82
CA LYS A 491 9.50 25.55 19.78
C LYS A 491 8.76 26.75 19.19
N VAL A 492 8.62 26.82 17.86
CA VAL A 492 7.88 27.88 17.15
C VAL A 492 6.40 27.85 17.53
N PHE A 493 5.82 26.66 17.71
CA PHE A 493 4.41 26.51 18.03
C PHE A 493 4.22 26.30 19.53
N ASN A 494 3.32 27.10 20.11
CA ASN A 494 2.86 26.95 21.48
C ASN A 494 1.34 27.19 21.54
N ARG A 495 0.62 26.58 20.60
CA ARG A 495 -0.81 26.77 20.35
C ARG A 495 -1.68 25.99 21.31
N THR A 496 -1.15 24.93 21.93
CA THR A 496 -1.93 24.04 22.80
C THR A 496 -1.24 23.72 24.11
N VAL A 497 -2.06 23.38 25.11
CA VAL A 497 -1.65 22.84 26.40
C VAL A 497 -2.54 21.66 26.78
N ILE A 498 -1.93 20.50 27.00
CA ILE A 498 -2.64 19.31 27.50
C ILE A 498 -2.77 19.41 29.01
N LYS A 499 -3.99 19.24 29.51
CA LYS A 499 -4.35 19.29 30.93
C LYS A 499 -5.27 18.12 31.29
N PHE A 500 -5.47 17.92 32.59
CA PHE A 500 -6.53 17.07 33.09
C PHE A 500 -7.80 17.90 33.37
N PRO A 501 -9.00 17.31 33.22
CA PRO A 501 -10.26 17.93 33.64
C PRO A 501 -10.25 18.33 35.11
N GLU A 502 -11.13 19.25 35.51
CA GLU A 502 -11.21 19.71 36.91
C GLU A 502 -11.65 18.59 37.85
N ARG A 503 -12.54 17.71 37.38
CA ARG A 503 -12.97 16.49 38.07
C ARG A 503 -11.87 15.42 38.17
N GLY A 504 -10.74 15.61 37.50
CA GLY A 504 -9.61 14.69 37.48
C GLY A 504 -9.46 13.93 36.16
N PHE A 505 -8.38 13.16 36.07
CA PHE A 505 -8.01 12.40 34.87
C PHE A 505 -8.89 11.16 34.62
N GLU A 506 -9.43 10.56 35.67
CA GLU A 506 -10.15 9.29 35.62
C GLU A 506 -11.65 9.51 35.86
N PHE A 507 -12.47 9.03 34.92
CA PHE A 507 -13.93 9.05 35.00
C PHE A 507 -14.45 7.63 35.19
N GLU A 508 -15.30 7.41 36.20
CA GLU A 508 -15.81 6.07 36.50
C GLU A 508 -16.87 5.65 35.48
N ASN A 509 -17.64 6.62 34.98
CA ASN A 509 -18.75 6.38 34.08
C ASN A 509 -18.94 7.52 33.06
N PRO A 510 -19.71 7.28 31.97
CA PRO A 510 -19.99 8.30 30.96
C PRO A 510 -20.72 9.55 31.48
N ASP A 511 -21.48 9.46 32.58
CA ASP A 511 -22.18 10.63 33.14
C ASP A 511 -21.21 11.66 33.74
N ASP A 512 -20.02 11.23 34.17
CA ASP A 512 -18.96 12.13 34.63
C ASP A 512 -18.48 13.04 33.50
N LEU A 513 -18.23 12.47 32.32
CA LEU A 513 -17.83 13.21 31.12
C LEU A 513 -18.94 14.16 30.65
N LYS A 514 -20.19 13.67 30.62
CA LYS A 514 -21.36 14.50 30.29
C LYS A 514 -21.42 15.72 31.20
N SER A 515 -21.32 15.50 32.52
CA SER A 515 -21.39 16.56 33.51
C SER A 515 -20.24 17.56 33.38
N GLU A 516 -19.02 17.09 33.07
CA GLU A 516 -17.86 17.94 32.81
C GLU A 516 -18.08 18.84 31.59
N ILE A 517 -18.56 18.28 30.47
CA ILE A 517 -18.80 19.04 29.24
C ILE A 517 -19.93 20.05 29.43
N THR A 518 -21.03 19.67 30.08
CA THR A 518 -22.13 20.60 30.38
C THR A 518 -21.64 21.75 31.26
N PHE A 519 -20.96 21.44 32.37
CA PHE A 519 -20.41 22.47 33.26
C PHE A 519 -19.43 23.40 32.54
N PHE A 520 -18.54 22.85 31.71
CA PHE A 520 -17.60 23.64 30.93
C PHE A 520 -18.31 24.53 29.91
N SER A 521 -19.31 24.00 29.20
CA SER A 521 -20.09 24.73 28.20
C SER A 521 -20.88 25.88 28.82
N ASP A 522 -21.45 25.68 30.00
CA ASP A 522 -22.19 26.71 30.76
C ASP A 522 -21.25 27.81 31.27
N SER A 523 -20.05 27.43 31.72
CA SER A 523 -19.04 28.35 32.23
C SER A 523 -18.34 29.14 31.12
N HIS A 524 -18.29 28.58 29.90
CA HIS A 524 -17.63 29.17 28.73
C HIS A 524 -18.57 29.13 27.49
N PRO A 525 -19.67 29.91 27.52
CA PRO A 525 -20.69 29.88 26.48
C PRO A 525 -20.19 30.34 25.10
N GLU A 526 -19.08 31.07 25.04
CA GLU A 526 -18.44 31.56 23.83
C GLU A 526 -17.51 30.55 23.15
N LYS A 527 -17.14 29.46 23.84
CA LYS A 527 -16.14 28.51 23.33
C LYS A 527 -16.77 27.45 22.42
N ASN A 528 -16.06 27.15 21.33
CA ASN A 528 -16.29 26.00 20.48
C ASN A 528 -15.57 24.78 21.05
N ILE A 529 -16.32 23.70 21.26
CA ILE A 529 -15.85 22.50 21.96
C ILE A 529 -15.84 21.31 20.99
N LEU A 530 -14.73 20.60 20.93
CA LEU A 530 -14.62 19.31 20.27
C LEU A 530 -14.41 18.21 21.30
N VAL A 531 -15.22 17.15 21.22
CA VAL A 531 -15.11 15.99 22.10
C VAL A 531 -14.81 14.76 21.25
N ILE A 532 -13.69 14.10 21.51
CA ILE A 532 -13.22 12.94 20.75
C ILE A 532 -13.20 11.71 21.66
N LEU A 533 -13.99 10.72 21.27
CA LEU A 533 -14.14 9.45 21.98
C LEU A 533 -13.63 8.29 21.13
N ASN A 534 -13.17 7.22 21.77
CA ASN A 534 -12.54 6.11 21.09
C ASN A 534 -13.54 5.18 20.38
N THR A 535 -14.81 5.16 20.84
CA THR A 535 -15.85 4.30 20.25
C THR A 535 -17.00 5.11 19.67
N LYS A 536 -17.53 4.61 18.54
CA LYS A 536 -18.74 5.13 17.90
C LYS A 536 -19.94 5.13 18.87
N ASN A 537 -20.07 4.11 19.71
CA ASN A 537 -21.17 3.99 20.66
C ASN A 537 -21.09 5.05 21.77
N ALA A 538 -19.91 5.27 22.36
CA ALA A 538 -19.74 6.31 23.37
C ALA A 538 -19.99 7.70 22.78
N ALA A 539 -19.45 7.97 21.58
CA ALA A 539 -19.64 9.23 20.88
C ALA A 539 -21.12 9.53 20.59
N ARG A 540 -21.86 8.55 20.04
CA ARG A 540 -23.29 8.70 19.77
C ARG A 540 -24.08 8.93 21.06
N LYS A 541 -23.83 8.13 22.10
CA LYS A 541 -24.53 8.25 23.39
C LYS A 541 -24.33 9.62 24.02
N LEU A 542 -23.09 10.11 24.06
CA LEU A 542 -22.79 11.45 24.58
C LEU A 542 -23.48 12.53 23.74
N PHE A 543 -23.47 12.42 22.40
CA PHE A 543 -24.17 13.37 21.53
C PHE A 543 -25.68 13.42 21.85
N GLU A 544 -26.34 12.28 22.03
CA GLU A 544 -27.75 12.21 22.39
C GLU A 544 -28.04 12.86 23.74
N GLU A 545 -27.20 12.59 24.75
CA GLU A 545 -27.34 13.18 26.08
C GLU A 545 -27.08 14.69 26.09
N LEU A 546 -26.11 15.17 25.31
CA LEU A 546 -25.84 16.61 25.16
C LEU A 546 -26.94 17.32 24.35
N ASP A 547 -27.56 16.65 23.38
CA ASP A 547 -28.71 17.22 22.66
C ASP A 547 -29.84 17.55 23.62
N GLU A 548 -30.17 16.66 24.56
CA GLU A 548 -31.23 16.88 25.55
C GLU A 548 -30.97 18.08 26.47
N LEU A 549 -29.70 18.31 26.84
CA LEU A 549 -29.31 19.29 27.85
C LEU A 549 -28.94 20.67 27.27
N ILE A 550 -28.28 20.70 26.11
CA ILE A 550 -27.69 21.92 25.55
C ILE A 550 -28.46 22.31 24.30
N LYS A 551 -29.26 23.38 24.39
CA LYS A 551 -30.12 23.88 23.29
C LYS A 551 -29.68 25.21 22.71
N ASP A 552 -28.78 25.93 23.38
CA ASP A 552 -28.29 27.26 23.02
C ASP A 552 -27.02 27.27 22.14
N LYS A 553 -26.43 26.09 21.91
CA LYS A 553 -25.30 25.86 20.98
C LYS A 553 -25.75 25.00 19.79
N GLU A 554 -25.04 25.06 18.67
CA GLU A 554 -25.17 24.07 17.60
C GLU A 554 -24.42 22.79 17.99
N LEU A 555 -25.00 21.63 17.71
CA LEU A 555 -24.45 20.34 18.09
C LEU A 555 -24.28 19.46 16.85
N TYR A 556 -23.08 18.93 16.65
CA TYR A 556 -22.73 18.09 15.51
C TYR A 556 -22.18 16.74 15.95
N TYR A 557 -22.55 15.68 15.24
CA TYR A 557 -21.99 14.34 15.41
C TYR A 557 -21.14 13.98 14.19
N LEU A 558 -19.94 13.43 14.41
CA LEU A 558 -19.02 13.04 13.35
C LEU A 558 -18.44 11.64 13.60
N SER A 559 -18.83 10.66 12.78
CA SER A 559 -18.26 9.31 12.83
C SER A 559 -18.25 8.68 11.43
N THR A 560 -17.56 7.56 11.24
CA THR A 560 -17.62 6.82 9.98
C THR A 560 -18.94 6.06 9.78
N LEU A 561 -19.91 6.16 10.71
CA LEU A 561 -21.28 5.68 10.54
C LEU A 561 -22.19 6.74 9.91
N ILE A 562 -21.64 7.92 9.59
CA ILE A 562 -22.26 8.95 8.78
C ILE A 562 -21.66 8.86 7.37
N THR A 563 -22.47 9.03 6.34
CA THR A 563 -21.99 8.97 4.94
C THR A 563 -20.86 9.99 4.69
N PRO A 564 -19.89 9.68 3.80
CA PRO A 564 -18.92 10.68 3.36
C PRO A 564 -19.55 12.00 2.89
N CYS A 565 -20.68 11.95 2.18
CA CYS A 565 -21.41 13.13 1.73
C CYS A 565 -21.82 14.05 2.91
N GLU A 566 -22.54 13.50 3.89
CA GLU A 566 -22.98 14.26 5.08
C GLU A 566 -21.79 14.77 5.91
N ARG A 567 -20.74 13.96 6.05
CA ARG A 567 -19.52 14.39 6.78
C ARG A 567 -18.90 15.63 6.15
N LYS A 568 -18.83 15.72 4.82
CA LYS A 568 -18.32 16.91 4.11
C LYS A 568 -19.15 18.13 4.46
N GLN A 569 -20.48 18.03 4.41
CA GLN A 569 -21.41 19.11 4.75
C GLN A 569 -21.25 19.57 6.21
N ILE A 570 -21.19 18.64 7.17
CA ILE A 570 -21.00 18.96 8.59
C ILE A 570 -19.67 19.67 8.81
N ILE A 571 -18.59 19.18 8.19
CA ILE A 571 -17.26 19.80 8.28
C ILE A 571 -17.28 21.21 7.71
N GLU A 572 -17.90 21.44 6.55
CA GLU A 572 -18.05 22.77 5.94
C GLU A 572 -18.82 23.73 6.87
N ARG A 573 -19.92 23.28 7.48
CA ARG A 573 -20.67 24.08 8.47
C ARG A 573 -19.84 24.43 9.70
N ILE A 574 -19.09 23.47 10.25
CA ILE A 574 -18.18 23.72 11.37
C ILE A 574 -17.13 24.78 10.97
N LYS A 575 -16.54 24.68 9.76
CA LYS A 575 -15.56 25.67 9.28
C LYS A 575 -16.16 27.07 9.15
N GLU A 576 -17.33 27.20 8.54
CA GLU A 576 -18.03 28.48 8.36
C GLU A 576 -18.24 29.19 9.70
N LYS A 577 -18.67 28.44 10.71
CA LYS A 577 -19.04 28.97 12.03
C LYS A 577 -17.84 29.24 12.94
N THR A 578 -16.77 28.47 12.82
CA THR A 578 -15.54 28.66 13.60
C THR A 578 -14.66 29.79 13.06
N SER A 579 -14.78 30.16 11.78
CA SER A 579 -13.94 31.19 11.14
C SER A 579 -14.20 32.64 11.61
N GLY A 580 -15.16 32.89 12.51
CA GLY A 580 -15.59 34.23 12.92
C GLY A 580 -15.59 34.53 14.43
N ASN A 581 -14.95 33.71 15.27
CA ASN A 581 -14.93 33.84 16.75
C ASN A 581 -16.31 33.94 17.45
N ASN A 582 -17.40 33.62 16.74
CA ASN A 582 -18.77 33.66 17.23
C ASN A 582 -19.48 32.29 17.12
N GLY A 583 -18.75 31.24 16.76
CA GLY A 583 -19.27 29.88 16.79
C GLY A 583 -19.66 29.49 18.20
N LYS A 584 -20.91 29.08 18.39
CA LYS A 584 -21.39 28.41 19.62
C LYS A 584 -21.59 26.95 19.28
N ILE A 585 -20.51 26.20 19.13
CA ILE A 585 -20.56 24.82 18.63
C ILE A 585 -20.04 23.82 19.65
N ILE A 586 -20.71 22.67 19.72
CA ILE A 586 -20.16 21.44 20.27
C ILE A 586 -20.14 20.39 19.16
N ALA A 587 -18.99 19.78 18.91
CA ALA A 587 -18.86 18.64 18.01
C ALA A 587 -18.44 17.41 18.81
N VAL A 588 -19.18 16.32 18.69
CA VAL A 588 -18.83 15.01 19.25
C VAL A 588 -18.38 14.10 18.13
N SER A 589 -17.16 13.59 18.21
CA SER A 589 -16.55 12.78 17.15
C SER A 589 -15.82 11.55 17.66
N THR A 590 -15.55 10.63 16.73
CA THR A 590 -14.55 9.57 16.91
C THR A 590 -13.18 10.04 16.37
N GLN A 591 -12.25 9.11 16.14
CA GLN A 591 -10.92 9.40 15.55
C GLN A 591 -10.96 10.00 14.13
N LEU A 592 -12.15 10.13 13.53
CA LEU A 592 -12.34 10.66 12.18
C LEU A 592 -11.71 12.05 12.00
N VAL A 593 -11.73 12.88 13.03
CA VAL A 593 -11.21 14.26 12.99
C VAL A 593 -9.70 14.35 13.22
N GLU A 594 -9.02 13.24 13.54
CA GLU A 594 -7.57 13.23 13.81
C GLU A 594 -6.75 13.55 12.56
N ALA A 595 -7.15 13.04 11.39
CA ALA A 595 -6.41 13.18 10.13
C ALA A 595 -7.32 13.60 8.96
N GLY A 596 -6.82 14.51 8.11
CA GLY A 596 -7.50 14.89 6.86
C GLY A 596 -8.73 15.78 6.96
N VAL A 597 -9.08 16.25 8.15
CA VAL A 597 -10.15 17.24 8.35
C VAL A 597 -9.54 18.60 8.68
N ASP A 598 -10.05 19.69 8.14
CA ASP A 598 -9.44 21.02 8.29
C ASP A 598 -10.34 21.95 9.11
N ILE A 599 -10.47 21.63 10.39
CA ILE A 599 -11.30 22.32 11.38
C ILE A 599 -10.44 22.81 12.55
N SER A 600 -10.91 23.85 13.25
CA SER A 600 -10.28 24.39 14.44
C SER A 600 -11.30 24.68 15.53
N PHE A 601 -10.95 24.37 16.78
CA PHE A 601 -11.77 24.58 17.97
C PHE A 601 -11.00 25.34 19.04
N ASP A 602 -11.73 25.93 19.98
CA ASP A 602 -11.13 26.61 21.12
C ASP A 602 -10.67 25.63 22.20
N VAL A 603 -11.38 24.51 22.36
CA VAL A 603 -11.14 23.51 23.40
C VAL A 603 -11.38 22.10 22.84
N VAL A 604 -10.52 21.16 23.22
CA VAL A 604 -10.64 19.75 22.84
C VAL A 604 -10.67 18.86 24.09
N PHE A 605 -11.69 18.03 24.21
CA PHE A 605 -11.74 16.91 25.15
C PHE A 605 -11.36 15.63 24.40
N ARG A 606 -10.33 14.92 24.85
CA ARG A 606 -9.85 13.70 24.20
C ARG A 606 -9.80 12.55 25.20
N GLU A 607 -10.52 11.47 24.89
CA GLU A 607 -10.35 10.20 25.60
C GLU A 607 -8.93 9.66 25.38
N MET A 608 -8.36 9.00 26.37
CA MET A 608 -7.03 8.40 26.33
C MET A 608 -6.81 7.57 25.05
N ALA A 609 -5.72 7.84 24.35
CA ALA A 609 -5.35 7.21 23.08
C ALA A 609 -3.83 7.13 22.97
N PRO A 610 -3.25 6.49 21.93
CA PRO A 610 -1.84 6.61 21.62
C PRO A 610 -1.40 8.08 21.54
N LEU A 611 -0.16 8.35 21.95
CA LEU A 611 0.34 9.73 22.08
C LEU A 611 0.24 10.50 20.75
N ASP A 612 0.56 9.87 19.63
CA ASP A 612 0.44 10.47 18.30
C ASP A 612 -1.01 10.85 17.95
N SER A 613 -2.00 10.01 18.24
CA SER A 613 -3.43 10.35 18.11
C SER A 613 -3.83 11.54 19.01
N ILE A 614 -3.32 11.62 20.24
CA ILE A 614 -3.56 12.76 21.14
C ILE A 614 -3.00 14.04 20.53
N LEU A 615 -1.77 14.00 19.99
CA LEU A 615 -1.13 15.16 19.40
C LEU A 615 -1.79 15.60 18.07
N GLN A 616 -2.26 14.65 17.26
CA GLN A 616 -3.07 14.94 16.07
C GLN A 616 -4.39 15.63 16.45
N SER A 617 -5.03 15.15 17.52
CA SER A 617 -6.24 15.76 18.10
C SER A 617 -5.96 17.17 18.63
N ALA A 618 -4.84 17.36 19.35
CA ALA A 618 -4.41 18.66 19.83
C ALA A 618 -4.17 19.64 18.66
N GLY A 619 -3.70 19.16 17.50
CA GLY A 619 -3.58 19.96 16.28
C GLY A 619 -4.91 20.45 15.66
N ARG A 620 -6.06 20.11 16.27
CA ARG A 620 -7.40 20.67 15.98
C ARG A 620 -7.82 21.78 16.93
N ALA A 621 -7.02 22.05 17.96
CA ALA A 621 -7.23 23.17 18.87
C ALA A 621 -6.31 24.33 18.45
N ASN A 622 -6.87 25.54 18.30
CA ASN A 622 -6.12 26.74 17.88
C ASN A 622 -5.21 26.50 16.65
N ARG A 623 -5.75 25.78 15.64
CA ARG A 623 -4.99 25.24 14.50
C ARG A 623 -4.29 26.33 13.69
N TYR A 624 -4.95 27.46 13.49
CA TYR A 624 -4.50 28.60 12.70
C TYR A 624 -3.80 29.67 13.55
N ASN A 625 -3.57 29.38 14.84
CA ASN A 625 -3.06 30.35 15.81
C ASN A 625 -3.96 31.60 15.90
N GLU A 626 -5.26 31.39 15.77
CA GLU A 626 -6.32 32.39 15.82
C GLU A 626 -6.53 32.97 17.23
N ASN A 627 -6.13 32.21 18.26
CA ASN A 627 -6.17 32.64 19.66
C ASN A 627 -4.76 33.00 20.17
N PRO A 628 -4.59 34.11 20.90
CA PRO A 628 -3.29 34.54 21.44
C PRO A 628 -2.78 33.66 22.59
N PHE A 629 -3.69 32.90 23.22
CA PHE A 629 -3.36 31.97 24.31
C PHE A 629 -3.44 30.53 23.82
N PRO A 630 -2.64 29.61 24.40
CA PRO A 630 -2.72 28.20 24.05
C PRO A 630 -4.11 27.64 24.35
N ALA A 631 -4.72 26.95 23.38
CA ALA A 631 -5.96 26.23 23.56
C ALA A 631 -5.78 25.02 24.48
N GLU A 632 -6.82 24.72 25.24
CA GLU A 632 -6.80 23.66 26.23
C GLU A 632 -7.23 22.33 25.60
N VAL A 633 -6.43 21.31 25.86
CA VAL A 633 -6.71 19.93 25.46
C VAL A 633 -6.87 19.12 26.74
N TYR A 634 -8.10 18.81 27.10
CA TYR A 634 -8.42 18.02 28.28
C TYR A 634 -8.33 16.53 27.96
N LEU A 635 -7.31 15.88 28.52
CA LEU A 635 -7.13 14.44 28.40
C LEU A 635 -7.81 13.74 29.58
N PHE A 636 -8.68 12.77 29.29
CA PHE A 636 -9.36 11.97 30.31
C PHE A 636 -9.33 10.48 29.94
N ARG A 637 -9.57 9.62 30.92
CA ARG A 637 -9.68 8.16 30.72
C ARG A 637 -10.87 7.63 31.50
N PHE A 638 -11.61 6.70 30.91
CA PHE A 638 -12.58 5.92 31.67
C PHE A 638 -11.89 4.84 32.52
N SER A 639 -12.40 4.58 33.72
CA SER A 639 -11.89 3.51 34.59
C SER A 639 -12.83 2.30 34.61
N GLY A 640 -12.32 1.17 35.11
CA GLY A 640 -13.08 -0.06 35.28
C GLY A 640 -13.64 -0.63 33.97
N ARG A 641 -14.95 -0.94 33.94
CA ARG A 641 -15.60 -1.60 32.79
C ARG A 641 -15.79 -0.70 31.56
N ASN A 642 -15.57 0.61 31.72
CA ASN A 642 -15.76 1.60 30.66
C ASN A 642 -14.45 1.93 29.92
N ASP A 643 -13.32 1.37 30.36
CA ASP A 643 -12.03 1.59 29.68
C ASP A 643 -11.89 0.74 28.42
N PHE A 644 -12.31 1.31 27.29
CA PHE A 644 -12.14 0.68 25.98
C PHE A 644 -10.83 1.06 25.29
N SER A 645 -10.04 1.98 25.86
CA SER A 645 -8.81 2.51 25.22
C SER A 645 -7.81 1.38 24.97
N SER A 646 -7.58 0.54 25.97
CA SER A 646 -6.63 -0.58 25.87
C SER A 646 -7.12 -1.70 24.95
N ILE A 647 -8.43 -1.84 24.78
CA ILE A 647 -9.04 -2.82 23.86
C ILE A 647 -8.86 -2.37 22.41
N ILE A 648 -9.01 -1.07 22.15
CA ILE A 648 -8.96 -0.49 20.80
C ILE A 648 -7.52 -0.35 20.30
N TYR A 649 -6.62 0.12 21.16
CA TYR A 649 -5.25 0.46 20.76
C TYR A 649 -4.20 -0.54 21.26
N GLY A 650 -4.55 -1.42 22.19
CA GLY A 650 -3.61 -2.30 22.87
C GLY A 650 -3.06 -1.69 24.16
N VAL A 651 -2.77 -2.57 25.12
CA VAL A 651 -2.32 -2.20 26.48
C VAL A 651 -0.99 -1.45 26.42
N GLU A 652 -0.07 -1.87 25.57
CA GLU A 652 1.29 -1.33 25.50
C GLU A 652 1.30 0.13 25.03
N LEU A 653 0.47 0.49 24.04
CA LEU A 653 0.38 1.87 23.54
C LEU A 653 -0.21 2.81 24.59
N ILE A 654 -1.25 2.36 25.29
CA ILE A 654 -1.92 3.14 26.33
C ILE A 654 -1.03 3.30 27.56
N GLU A 655 -0.31 2.25 27.96
CA GLU A 655 0.64 2.30 29.08
C GLU A 655 1.82 3.24 28.78
N ALA A 656 2.42 3.13 27.58
CA ALA A 656 3.48 4.03 27.15
C ALA A 656 3.02 5.49 27.16
N THR A 657 1.80 5.76 26.66
CA THR A 657 1.23 7.11 26.68
C THR A 657 0.96 7.58 28.11
N ASN A 658 0.38 6.75 28.97
CA ASN A 658 0.05 7.12 30.36
C ASN A 658 1.31 7.49 31.14
N SER A 659 2.37 6.71 30.99
CA SER A 659 3.67 6.98 31.63
C SER A 659 4.21 8.35 31.21
N VAL A 660 4.25 8.61 29.89
CA VAL A 660 4.81 9.85 29.35
C VAL A 660 3.98 11.07 29.72
N ILE A 661 2.65 10.96 29.65
CA ILE A 661 1.75 12.08 29.98
C ILE A 661 1.82 12.41 31.47
N ARG A 662 1.80 11.40 32.36
CA ARG A 662 1.92 11.64 33.81
C ARG A 662 3.27 12.21 34.21
N GLU A 663 4.35 11.80 33.55
CA GLU A 663 5.69 12.39 33.74
C GLU A 663 5.78 13.82 33.16
N GLY A 664 5.06 14.10 32.07
CA GLY A 664 5.15 15.35 31.31
C GLY A 664 4.28 16.49 31.83
N ILE A 665 3.06 16.18 32.28
CA ILE A 665 2.09 17.15 32.80
C ILE A 665 2.56 17.66 34.16
N GLY A 666 2.97 18.92 34.20
CA GLY A 666 3.20 19.64 35.45
C GLY A 666 1.94 20.35 35.94
N ASN A 667 2.07 21.15 37.01
CA ASN A 667 0.95 21.88 37.63
C ASN A 667 0.16 22.78 36.67
N PHE A 668 0.76 23.21 35.56
CA PHE A 668 0.14 24.10 34.56
C PHE A 668 -0.25 23.39 33.25
N GLY A 669 -0.11 22.07 33.18
CA GLY A 669 -0.28 21.29 31.96
C GLY A 669 1.03 21.05 31.18
N LEU A 670 0.90 20.31 30.07
CA LEU A 670 1.96 20.03 29.11
C LEU A 670 1.79 20.91 27.87
N PHE A 671 2.65 21.91 27.72
CA PHE A 671 2.64 22.83 26.59
C PHE A 671 3.25 22.22 25.32
N GLU A 672 2.74 22.61 24.13
CA GLU A 672 3.17 22.11 22.82
C GLU A 672 4.69 22.15 22.60
N LYS A 673 5.36 23.22 23.06
CA LYS A 673 6.83 23.34 23.00
C LYS A 673 7.61 22.23 23.71
N ARG A 674 6.96 21.42 24.57
CA ARG A 674 7.54 20.27 25.28
C ARG A 674 7.12 18.92 24.71
N TYR A 675 6.20 18.88 23.73
CA TYR A 675 5.70 17.61 23.16
C TYR A 675 6.82 16.72 22.64
N LEU A 676 7.84 17.30 21.98
CA LEU A 676 8.93 16.53 21.40
C LEU A 676 9.63 15.60 22.42
N SER A 677 9.89 16.10 23.63
CA SER A 677 10.49 15.30 24.70
C SER A 677 9.61 14.13 25.14
N CYS A 678 8.30 14.34 25.20
CA CYS A 678 7.32 13.30 25.52
C CYS A 678 7.28 12.23 24.42
N ILE A 679 7.28 12.67 23.17
CA ILE A 679 7.28 11.80 22.00
C ILE A 679 8.53 10.91 21.97
N ASP A 680 9.72 11.48 22.18
CA ASP A 680 10.96 10.70 22.21
C ASP A 680 10.93 9.62 23.28
N HIS A 681 10.41 9.95 24.47
CA HIS A 681 10.22 9.00 25.55
C HIS A 681 9.18 7.92 25.23
N TYR A 682 8.14 8.28 24.48
CA TYR A 682 7.11 7.36 24.02
C TYR A 682 7.67 6.34 23.02
N PHE A 683 8.37 6.80 21.97
CA PHE A 683 8.92 5.89 20.96
C PHE A 683 10.08 5.03 21.46
N ARG A 684 10.86 5.49 22.44
CA ARG A 684 11.85 4.61 23.12
C ARG A 684 11.16 3.45 23.83
N ARG A 685 10.03 3.69 24.49
CA ARG A 685 9.24 2.62 25.12
C ARG A 685 8.68 1.66 24.07
N LEU A 686 8.11 2.19 22.98
CA LEU A 686 7.61 1.36 21.88
C LEU A 686 8.70 0.53 21.21
N LYS A 687 9.90 1.08 21.04
CA LYS A 687 11.06 0.33 20.52
C LYS A 687 11.38 -0.88 21.42
N ASN A 688 11.40 -0.68 22.74
CA ASN A 688 11.62 -1.79 23.68
C ASN A 688 10.52 -2.86 23.56
N TYR A 689 9.25 -2.48 23.40
CA TYR A 689 8.19 -3.46 23.16
C TYR A 689 8.40 -4.20 21.83
N ALA A 690 8.69 -3.47 20.74
CA ALA A 690 8.92 -4.04 19.42
C ALA A 690 10.11 -5.03 19.39
N GLU A 691 11.19 -4.75 20.13
CA GLU A 691 12.37 -5.61 20.22
C GLU A 691 12.10 -6.94 20.93
N ASN A 692 11.13 -6.96 21.85
CA ASN A 692 10.75 -8.16 22.61
C ASN A 692 9.72 -9.04 21.87
N LEU A 693 9.19 -8.60 20.74
CA LEU A 693 8.25 -9.39 19.93
C LEU A 693 8.99 -10.37 19.01
N GLU A 694 8.43 -11.57 18.87
CA GLU A 694 8.84 -12.48 17.81
C GLU A 694 8.34 -11.94 16.45
N PRO A 695 9.24 -11.68 15.48
CA PRO A 695 8.86 -11.07 14.22
C PRO A 695 8.31 -12.14 13.26
N ALA A 696 7.13 -12.71 13.54
CA ALA A 696 6.51 -13.77 12.74
C ALA A 696 6.53 -13.45 11.23
N LEU A 697 6.08 -12.25 10.86
CA LEU A 697 6.12 -11.77 9.48
C LEU A 697 7.53 -11.80 8.86
N GLY A 698 8.54 -11.40 9.62
CA GLY A 698 9.93 -11.42 9.17
C GLY A 698 10.45 -12.85 8.97
N MET A 699 10.01 -13.79 9.82
CA MET A 699 10.32 -15.21 9.63
C MET A 699 9.60 -15.77 8.40
N ASP A 700 8.34 -15.42 8.19
CA ASP A 700 7.56 -15.87 7.03
C ASP A 700 8.16 -15.37 5.71
N MET A 701 8.63 -14.12 5.65
CA MET A 701 9.38 -13.61 4.51
C MET A 701 10.71 -14.36 4.32
N ALA A 702 11.49 -14.51 5.39
CA ALA A 702 12.81 -15.15 5.33
C ALA A 702 12.73 -16.64 4.93
N ASP A 703 11.69 -17.35 5.35
CA ASP A 703 11.46 -18.74 5.01
C ASP A 703 10.60 -18.91 3.73
N MET A 704 10.17 -17.81 3.12
CA MET A 704 9.33 -17.75 1.91
C MET A 704 8.00 -18.53 2.07
N ASN A 705 7.35 -18.31 3.21
CA ASN A 705 6.04 -18.82 3.60
C ASN A 705 4.92 -17.95 2.98
N PHE A 706 4.80 -17.97 1.64
CA PHE A 706 3.88 -17.11 0.89
C PHE A 706 2.39 -17.30 1.22
N ASP A 707 1.96 -18.49 1.63
CA ASP A 707 0.56 -18.73 2.02
C ASP A 707 0.19 -17.96 3.31
N GLU A 708 1.13 -17.84 4.25
CA GLU A 708 1.01 -17.04 5.46
C GLU A 708 1.05 -15.55 5.13
N LEU A 709 1.90 -15.14 4.17
CA LEU A 709 1.94 -13.76 3.67
C LEU A 709 0.66 -13.34 2.93
N ALA A 710 -0.16 -14.28 2.44
CA ALA A 710 -1.43 -13.97 1.80
C ALA A 710 -2.41 -13.27 2.77
N GLY A 711 -2.28 -13.53 4.07
CA GLY A 711 -3.06 -12.89 5.13
C GLY A 711 -2.44 -11.60 5.66
N PHE A 712 -1.29 -11.16 5.13
CA PHE A 712 -0.68 -9.90 5.55
C PHE A 712 -1.59 -8.74 5.16
N SER A 713 -2.02 -8.00 6.17
CA SER A 713 -2.65 -6.69 6.03
C SER A 713 -1.91 -5.71 6.91
N LEU A 714 -1.63 -4.52 6.38
CA LEU A 714 -1.03 -3.45 7.19
C LEU A 714 -2.03 -2.90 8.22
N ILE A 715 -3.32 -2.98 7.90
CA ILE A 715 -4.43 -2.51 8.74
C ILE A 715 -5.25 -3.75 9.13
N ASP A 716 -5.39 -4.00 10.42
CA ASP A 716 -6.12 -5.18 10.92
C ASP A 716 -7.61 -5.14 10.49
N ASP A 717 -8.00 -5.95 9.50
CA ASP A 717 -9.39 -6.16 9.07
C ASP A 717 -10.17 -7.08 10.04
N THR A 718 -10.07 -6.79 11.33
CA THR A 718 -10.62 -7.66 12.39
C THR A 718 -12.13 -7.50 12.57
N VAL A 719 -12.74 -6.46 11.98
CA VAL A 719 -14.17 -6.17 12.14
C VAL A 719 -14.90 -6.56 10.87
N ASN A 720 -15.73 -7.62 10.97
CA ASN A 720 -16.69 -7.93 9.91
C ASN A 720 -17.68 -6.76 9.77
N THR A 721 -17.83 -6.22 8.56
CA THR A 721 -18.73 -5.09 8.31
C THR A 721 -19.71 -5.40 7.18
N ALA A 722 -20.97 -4.99 7.37
CA ALA A 722 -21.96 -4.93 6.32
C ALA A 722 -21.96 -3.55 5.65
N GLN A 723 -22.19 -3.49 4.35
CA GLN A 723 -22.25 -2.24 3.60
C GLN A 723 -23.70 -1.77 3.51
N ALA A 724 -23.95 -0.53 3.94
CA ALA A 724 -25.25 0.10 3.79
C ALA A 724 -25.16 1.31 2.85
N TYR A 725 -26.09 1.41 1.91
CA TYR A 725 -26.21 2.50 0.95
C TYR A 725 -27.35 3.43 1.36
N ILE A 726 -27.07 4.71 1.52
CA ILE A 726 -28.02 5.67 2.11
C ILE A 726 -28.58 6.59 1.03
N ILE A 727 -29.85 6.41 0.66
CA ILE A 727 -30.55 7.26 -0.31
C ILE A 727 -31.07 8.50 0.42
N LEU A 728 -30.19 9.48 0.60
CA LEU A 728 -30.48 10.72 1.34
C LEU A 728 -30.88 11.92 0.47
N ASN A 729 -30.70 11.82 -0.85
CA ASN A 729 -31.06 12.85 -1.82
C ASN A 729 -31.30 12.25 -3.23
N ASP A 730 -31.73 13.09 -4.18
CA ASP A 730 -32.01 12.68 -5.56
C ASP A 730 -30.79 12.09 -6.27
N GLU A 731 -29.58 12.62 -6.01
CA GLU A 731 -28.34 12.09 -6.60
C GLU A 731 -28.06 10.67 -6.13
N ALA A 732 -28.20 10.40 -4.82
CA ALA A 732 -28.02 9.08 -4.24
C ALA A 732 -29.03 8.07 -4.85
N GLY A 733 -30.27 8.51 -5.08
CA GLY A 733 -31.30 7.71 -5.75
C GLY A 733 -30.92 7.39 -7.20
N TYR A 734 -30.52 8.40 -7.97
CA TYR A 734 -30.05 8.21 -9.35
C TYR A 734 -28.85 7.24 -9.44
N LEU A 735 -27.87 7.38 -8.55
CA LEU A 735 -26.69 6.51 -8.51
C LEU A 735 -27.06 5.07 -8.11
N TRP A 736 -28.05 4.89 -7.25
CA TRP A 736 -28.58 3.58 -6.88
C TRP A 736 -29.26 2.91 -8.08
N ASP A 737 -30.14 3.64 -8.78
CA ASP A 737 -30.83 3.13 -9.97
C ASP A 737 -29.84 2.74 -11.07
N GLU A 738 -28.80 3.56 -11.26
CA GLU A 738 -27.72 3.27 -12.20
C GLU A 738 -26.91 2.02 -11.79
N TYR A 739 -26.63 1.85 -10.49
CA TYR A 739 -26.00 0.62 -9.98
C TYR A 739 -26.87 -0.62 -10.22
N VAL A 740 -28.17 -0.55 -9.93
CA VAL A 740 -29.12 -1.64 -10.17
C VAL A 740 -29.21 -1.96 -11.66
N ARG A 741 -29.22 -0.94 -12.53
CA ARG A 741 -29.16 -1.11 -13.99
C ARG A 741 -27.91 -1.89 -14.38
N ILE A 742 -26.72 -1.46 -13.92
CA ILE A 742 -25.43 -2.11 -14.21
C ILE A 742 -25.39 -3.55 -13.69
N TYR A 743 -25.88 -3.77 -12.46
CA TYR A 743 -25.94 -5.09 -11.84
C TYR A 743 -26.78 -6.07 -12.68
N ASN A 744 -27.88 -5.59 -13.26
CA ASN A 744 -28.82 -6.40 -14.04
C ASN A 744 -28.48 -6.52 -15.53
N LEU A 745 -27.43 -5.85 -16.02
CA LEU A 745 -26.98 -6.03 -17.41
C LEU A 745 -26.60 -7.50 -17.68
N GLU A 746 -26.92 -8.02 -18.87
CA GLU A 746 -26.43 -9.33 -19.33
C GLU A 746 -25.00 -9.22 -19.87
N LEU A 747 -24.09 -8.72 -19.04
CA LEU A 747 -22.67 -8.58 -19.33
C LEU A 747 -21.84 -9.54 -18.49
N GLN A 748 -20.62 -9.81 -18.93
CA GLN A 748 -19.66 -10.59 -18.17
C GLN A 748 -19.27 -9.86 -16.86
N PRO A 749 -18.88 -10.57 -15.78
CA PRO A 749 -18.60 -9.93 -14.48
C PRO A 749 -17.56 -8.81 -14.53
N TRP A 750 -16.55 -8.90 -15.40
CA TRP A 750 -15.54 -7.86 -15.55
C TRP A 750 -16.09 -6.61 -16.27
N GLU A 751 -16.97 -6.76 -17.25
CA GLU A 751 -17.64 -5.66 -17.95
C GLU A 751 -18.60 -4.92 -17.01
N LYS A 752 -19.35 -5.64 -16.16
CA LYS A 752 -20.14 -5.01 -15.08
C LYS A 752 -19.26 -4.22 -14.12
N LYS A 753 -18.11 -4.81 -13.74
CA LYS A 753 -17.13 -4.15 -12.88
C LYS A 753 -16.60 -2.87 -13.53
N GLU A 754 -16.44 -2.82 -14.85
CA GLU A 754 -16.03 -1.64 -15.62
C GLU A 754 -17.10 -0.57 -15.72
N GLU A 755 -18.37 -0.93 -15.91
CA GLU A 755 -19.47 0.04 -15.89
C GLU A 755 -19.63 0.64 -14.50
N PHE A 756 -19.63 -0.18 -13.44
CA PHE A 756 -19.74 0.30 -12.05
C PHE A 756 -18.59 1.23 -11.66
N LYS A 757 -17.40 0.89 -12.14
CA LYS A 757 -16.16 1.66 -12.01
C LYS A 757 -16.31 3.15 -12.42
N LYS A 758 -17.23 3.49 -13.36
CA LYS A 758 -17.52 4.87 -13.80
C LYS A 758 -18.30 5.71 -12.79
N ILE A 759 -19.13 5.07 -11.96
CA ILE A 759 -19.95 5.75 -10.93
C ILE A 759 -19.42 5.53 -9.51
N ARG A 760 -18.49 4.59 -9.35
CA ARG A 760 -17.98 4.07 -8.07
C ARG A 760 -17.68 5.14 -7.03
N ASN A 761 -16.96 6.21 -7.40
CA ASN A 761 -16.53 7.23 -6.44
C ASN A 761 -17.72 8.01 -5.86
N ARG A 762 -18.64 8.44 -6.73
CA ARG A 762 -19.88 9.12 -6.30
C ARG A 762 -20.80 8.17 -5.56
N PHE A 763 -20.86 6.90 -5.98
CA PHE A 763 -21.65 5.87 -5.30
C PHE A 763 -21.16 5.63 -3.85
N TYR A 764 -19.85 5.48 -3.64
CA TYR A 764 -19.30 5.25 -2.29
C TYR A 764 -19.35 6.49 -1.38
N ASP A 765 -19.64 7.69 -1.90
CA ASP A 765 -19.92 8.88 -1.08
C ASP A 765 -21.21 8.74 -0.25
N TYR A 766 -22.06 7.75 -0.58
CA TYR A 766 -23.32 7.42 0.10
C TYR A 766 -23.28 6.06 0.81
N VAL A 767 -22.12 5.40 0.89
CA VAL A 767 -21.95 4.09 1.53
C VAL A 767 -21.30 4.23 2.91
N ILE A 768 -21.82 3.48 3.88
CA ILE A 768 -21.21 3.29 5.19
C ILE A 768 -20.89 1.81 5.44
N ASN A 769 -19.85 1.55 6.24
CA ASN A 769 -19.49 0.21 6.70
C ASN A 769 -19.89 0.05 8.17
N VAL A 770 -20.84 -0.85 8.44
CA VAL A 770 -21.44 -1.08 9.75
C VAL A 770 -20.89 -2.38 10.36
N PRO A 771 -20.28 -2.35 11.56
CA PRO A 771 -19.82 -3.57 12.23
C PRO A 771 -20.94 -4.57 12.49
N VAL A 772 -20.74 -5.85 12.15
CA VAL A 772 -21.70 -6.95 12.30
C VAL A 772 -21.04 -8.19 12.91
N ARG A 773 -21.78 -8.94 13.74
CA ARG A 773 -21.38 -10.31 14.11
C ARG A 773 -21.60 -11.23 12.90
N LYS A 774 -20.75 -12.24 12.71
CA LYS A 774 -20.90 -13.23 11.62
C LYS A 774 -22.31 -13.84 11.64
N GLY A 775 -23.02 -13.74 10.51
CA GLY A 775 -24.39 -14.27 10.35
C GLY A 775 -25.49 -13.43 11.00
N GLY A 776 -25.19 -12.25 11.57
CA GLY A 776 -26.15 -11.36 12.25
C GLY A 776 -26.55 -10.11 11.47
N GLU A 777 -26.25 -10.07 10.17
CA GLU A 777 -26.37 -8.86 9.33
C GLU A 777 -27.84 -8.52 9.07
N THR A 778 -28.63 -9.48 8.60
CA THR A 778 -30.06 -9.30 8.30
C THR A 778 -30.88 -8.96 9.53
N ALA A 779 -30.51 -9.52 10.69
CA ALA A 779 -31.10 -9.16 11.97
C ALA A 779 -30.71 -7.74 12.44
N LEU A 780 -29.55 -7.22 12.02
CA LEU A 780 -29.12 -5.87 12.38
C LEU A 780 -29.95 -4.80 11.66
N PHE A 781 -30.23 -5.01 10.37
CA PHE A 781 -30.98 -4.08 9.53
C PHE A 781 -32.48 -4.39 9.43
N ASN A 782 -32.91 -5.56 9.94
CA ASN A 782 -34.28 -6.08 9.81
C ASN A 782 -34.76 -6.20 8.34
N LYS A 783 -33.84 -6.48 7.43
CA LYS A 783 -34.10 -6.64 5.98
C LYS A 783 -33.01 -7.48 5.34
N GLU A 784 -33.28 -7.98 4.14
CA GLU A 784 -32.27 -8.61 3.28
C GLU A 784 -31.52 -7.53 2.47
N PRO A 785 -30.23 -7.77 2.13
CA PRO A 785 -29.49 -6.85 1.27
C PRO A 785 -30.05 -6.87 -0.15
N GLU A 786 -30.25 -5.68 -0.72
CA GLU A 786 -30.63 -5.48 -2.11
C GLU A 786 -29.35 -5.38 -2.95
N HIS A 787 -29.14 -6.28 -3.91
CA HIS A 787 -27.99 -6.23 -4.82
C HIS A 787 -26.62 -6.11 -4.09
N GLY A 788 -26.49 -6.71 -2.92
CA GLY A 788 -25.27 -6.70 -2.09
C GLY A 788 -25.16 -5.56 -1.07
N PHE A 789 -26.17 -4.68 -0.96
CA PHE A 789 -26.17 -3.57 0.01
C PHE A 789 -27.43 -3.53 0.85
N PHE A 790 -27.32 -3.11 2.10
CA PHE A 790 -28.48 -2.71 2.90
C PHE A 790 -28.87 -1.27 2.53
N VAL A 791 -29.97 -1.10 1.82
CA VAL A 791 -30.38 0.21 1.31
C VAL A 791 -31.22 0.93 2.36
N TRP A 792 -30.96 2.20 2.62
CA TRP A 792 -31.81 3.04 3.46
C TRP A 792 -32.61 3.99 2.58
N ARG A 793 -33.93 4.05 2.78
CA ARG A 793 -34.83 5.02 2.17
C ARG A 793 -35.53 5.84 3.24
N SER A 794 -35.52 7.16 3.05
CA SER A 794 -36.18 8.10 3.96
C SER A 794 -37.67 7.78 4.11
N GLY A 795 -38.14 7.64 5.35
CA GLY A 795 -39.54 7.31 5.68
C GLY A 795 -39.92 5.83 5.56
N GLU A 796 -39.05 4.96 5.05
CA GLU A 796 -39.30 3.52 4.90
C GLU A 796 -38.42 2.67 5.83
N ASP A 797 -37.17 3.08 6.05
CA ASP A 797 -36.19 2.34 6.84
C ASP A 797 -35.78 3.12 8.11
N GLU A 798 -35.64 2.45 9.25
CA GLU A 798 -35.37 3.08 10.56
C GLU A 798 -33.90 3.01 11.01
N PHE A 799 -33.02 2.31 10.27
CA PHE A 799 -31.65 2.06 10.71
C PHE A 799 -30.68 3.22 10.47
N TYR A 800 -31.15 4.36 9.97
CA TYR A 800 -30.34 5.53 9.72
C TYR A 800 -31.15 6.80 10.02
N SER A 801 -30.50 7.79 10.62
CA SER A 801 -31.13 9.05 11.02
C SER A 801 -30.42 10.22 10.38
N TYR A 802 -31.18 10.96 9.56
CA TYR A 802 -30.71 12.06 8.74
C TYR A 802 -31.83 13.09 8.53
N ASP A 803 -31.47 14.36 8.63
CA ASP A 803 -32.27 15.52 8.33
C ASP A 803 -31.37 16.60 7.68
N PRO A 804 -31.72 17.11 6.49
CA PRO A 804 -30.92 18.11 5.79
C PRO A 804 -30.95 19.51 6.44
N GLU A 805 -31.96 19.80 7.27
CA GLU A 805 -32.16 21.11 7.90
C GLU A 805 -31.78 21.10 9.39
N ASN A 806 -31.83 19.93 10.04
CA ASN A 806 -31.58 19.79 11.48
C ASN A 806 -30.48 18.76 11.79
N PHE A 807 -29.24 19.24 11.86
CA PHE A 807 -28.06 18.43 12.19
C PHE A 807 -28.10 17.72 13.55
N ARG A 808 -28.98 18.12 14.49
CA ARG A 808 -29.17 17.41 15.77
C ARG A 808 -29.81 16.03 15.57
N LEU A 809 -30.51 15.83 14.46
CA LEU A 809 -31.08 14.53 14.09
C LEU A 809 -30.09 13.66 13.31
N ASN A 810 -28.93 14.19 12.91
CA ASN A 810 -27.96 13.47 12.07
C ASN A 810 -27.08 12.56 12.91
N LYS A 811 -27.65 11.40 13.28
CA LYS A 811 -27.00 10.37 14.12
C LYS A 811 -26.33 9.28 13.29
N GLY A 812 -26.53 9.28 11.98
CA GLY A 812 -26.05 8.24 11.08
C GLY A 812 -26.74 6.90 11.37
N PHE A 813 -26.00 5.80 11.29
CA PHE A 813 -26.53 4.46 11.57
C PHE A 813 -27.07 4.31 13.01
N ILE A 814 -28.31 3.85 13.12
CA ILE A 814 -29.02 3.51 14.36
C ILE A 814 -29.29 2.01 14.37
N LYS A 815 -28.92 1.34 15.46
CA LYS A 815 -29.18 -0.09 15.63
C LYS A 815 -30.68 -0.32 15.91
N ILE A 816 -31.37 -1.07 15.04
CA ILE A 816 -32.82 -1.38 15.17
C ILE A 816 -33.10 -2.41 16.28
N THR A 817 -32.18 -3.32 16.60
CA THR A 817 -32.47 -4.44 17.50
C THR A 817 -32.26 -4.18 18.99
N SER A 818 -33.38 -4.25 19.71
CA SER A 818 -33.55 -4.56 21.13
C SER A 818 -33.32 -6.06 21.39
N GLY A 819 -32.15 -6.44 21.89
CA GLY A 819 -31.90 -7.85 22.27
C GLY A 819 -30.44 -8.24 22.39
N VAL A 820 -29.93 -8.19 23.64
CA VAL A 820 -28.69 -8.78 24.17
C VAL A 820 -27.37 -8.24 23.59
N LEU A 821 -26.68 -7.47 24.45
CA LEU A 821 -25.32 -6.94 24.33
C LEU A 821 -24.28 -8.04 24.04
#